data_AF-A0A819QXY4-F1
#
_entry.id   AF-A0A819QXY4-F1
#
_cell.length_a   1.000
_cell.length_b   1.000
_cell.length_c   1.000
_cell.angle_alpha   90.00
_cell.angle_beta   90.00
_cell.angle_gamma   90.00
#
_symmetry.space_group_name_H-M   'P 1'
#
loop_
_entity.id
_entity.type
_entity.pdbx_description
1 polymer ?
#
loop_
_entity_poly.entity_id
_entity_poly.type
_entity_poly.pdbx_seq_one_letter_code
_entity_poly.pdbx_strand_id
1 'polypeptide(L)'
;MSTSQSENINHRYLSGISDEPKQLLEPISGYTHEPLLSLEEACEPLLNIVPRLPVHIWIAKQNSQNPAEDLTQDESAAIRLYTMEWDSSTNESSVSLYAHLNRTLKEIDRTKLRPWFRYLKLFLSALAKLPVAPRQTVWRGIRADLSKDYPPGEQITWWAFSSCTTSLKILQSDLYLGTVGTRTLFSIETINGRAIRSHSHFTTEDEILLLPGTFLEVKSQFNPASDLHIIHLQQKIPPYVLLEPPFEGAELLPFWDADQVMFKNTNPQNNDSSRPWHKNNKIRFGIGAILAIIIVAIILGATLGTRTRTQTETLLTSTSTSTSTSTTTEASFYNGSVPDPVSVADAFYTFDENVFDLYSYRNGKVIGGSVSYIQGYVAYGQAIVLNQSIPTQINIKPAFNLTVSSAFTIEGFFMLQKTQMNAILIQLMPYISMNLTNGILTASLGSNITIKGKSVISTDGWHHFSFVYDSIRHTMTIYNDGIVEATKSSITPEISSNNSNSPIIIGVGFQGYIDQLSISLKAKSFEVILWDATVAAYYPLELSWLDDRGPNGLNAGASKVLPIYGWQYNALNFNNTGAYYKANGFTVLGTPYHAFSIALWVRAEAKPGVFLTIANPYTCLLVLGFQNHRNILVAHLPNATATGEDVNIIGPEMPSYAWTHVAFTWSPRDRAKLYTSSYLQAASSEASTLNNARGGYNSSPMTITLGTYNGAANCGDIEGISSSQTFMGSLDEIFVFARELQVNDLIQIITP
;
A
#
# COMPACT_ATOMS: atom_id res chain seq x y z
N MET A 1 -27.97 -55.43 -21.43
CA MET A 1 -27.66 -54.87 -20.10
C MET A 1 -26.57 -53.84 -20.31
N SER A 2 -26.93 -52.57 -20.47
CA SER A 2 -25.98 -51.47 -20.60
C SER A 2 -25.62 -50.97 -19.21
N THR A 3 -24.35 -51.11 -18.84
CA THR A 3 -23.73 -50.54 -17.65
C THR A 3 -23.67 -49.02 -17.78
N SER A 4 -24.46 -48.30 -16.98
CA SER A 4 -24.40 -46.86 -16.80
C SER A 4 -23.08 -46.48 -16.13
N GLN A 5 -22.17 -45.87 -16.88
CA GLN A 5 -21.12 -45.05 -16.29
C GLN A 5 -21.81 -43.90 -15.54
N SER A 6 -21.49 -43.70 -14.27
CA SER A 6 -21.88 -42.52 -13.53
C SER A 6 -21.12 -41.32 -14.12
N GLU A 7 -21.75 -40.63 -15.07
CA GLU A 7 -21.19 -39.43 -15.71
C GLU A 7 -21.28 -38.24 -14.74
N ASN A 8 -20.13 -37.61 -14.45
CA ASN A 8 -19.99 -36.51 -13.49
C ASN A 8 -20.70 -35.23 -13.97
N ILE A 9 -21.57 -34.67 -13.13
CA ILE A 9 -22.25 -33.37 -13.33
C ILE A 9 -21.25 -32.24 -13.04
N ASN A 10 -21.14 -31.23 -13.92
CA ASN A 10 -20.23 -30.09 -13.70
C ASN A 10 -20.91 -29.01 -12.81
N HIS A 11 -20.49 -28.93 -11.56
CA HIS A 11 -21.12 -28.09 -10.55
C HIS A 11 -20.77 -26.60 -10.68
N ARG A 12 -19.72 -26.24 -11.44
CA ARG A 12 -19.24 -24.84 -11.58
C ARG A 12 -20.20 -23.94 -12.36
N TYR A 13 -20.92 -24.51 -13.32
CA TYR A 13 -21.96 -23.79 -14.05
C TYR A 13 -23.27 -23.72 -13.26
N LEU A 14 -23.54 -24.67 -12.35
CA LEU A 14 -24.87 -24.93 -11.77
C LEU A 14 -25.09 -24.41 -10.35
N SER A 15 -24.04 -24.02 -9.62
CA SER A 15 -24.10 -23.64 -8.20
C SER A 15 -23.64 -22.20 -7.93
N GLY A 16 -24.15 -21.58 -6.86
CA GLY A 16 -23.48 -20.47 -6.18
C GLY A 16 -23.97 -19.03 -6.42
N ILE A 17 -25.07 -18.81 -7.17
CA ILE A 17 -25.64 -17.46 -7.40
C ILE A 17 -26.96 -17.22 -6.65
N SER A 18 -27.67 -18.30 -6.27
CA SER A 18 -28.93 -18.22 -5.51
C SER A 18 -28.75 -17.68 -4.08
N ASP A 19 -27.50 -17.59 -3.62
CA ASP A 19 -27.07 -17.16 -2.28
C ASP A 19 -26.13 -15.94 -2.33
N GLU A 20 -26.11 -15.19 -3.44
CA GLU A 20 -25.42 -13.88 -3.48
C GLU A 20 -26.05 -12.93 -2.45
N PRO A 21 -25.25 -12.16 -1.71
CA PRO A 21 -25.76 -11.23 -0.72
C PRO A 21 -26.59 -10.14 -1.41
N LYS A 22 -27.80 -9.90 -0.89
CA LYS A 22 -28.72 -8.87 -1.39
C LYS A 22 -28.27 -7.44 -1.05
N GLN A 23 -27.27 -7.31 -0.19
CA GLN A 23 -26.64 -6.06 0.16
C GLN A 23 -25.29 -5.93 -0.55
N LEU A 24 -24.92 -4.69 -0.83
CA LEU A 24 -23.60 -4.37 -1.35
C LEU A 24 -22.56 -4.55 -0.24
N LEU A 25 -21.56 -5.38 -0.48
CA LEU A 25 -20.46 -5.62 0.45
C LEU A 25 -19.32 -4.63 0.23
N GLU A 26 -18.39 -4.58 1.19
CA GLU A 26 -17.12 -3.86 1.01
C GLU A 26 -16.32 -4.46 -0.16
N PRO A 27 -15.51 -3.63 -0.87
CA PRO A 27 -14.66 -4.10 -1.96
C PRO A 27 -13.74 -5.25 -1.58
N ILE A 28 -13.36 -6.06 -2.56
CA ILE A 28 -12.33 -7.08 -2.39
C ILE A 28 -10.97 -6.39 -2.56
N SER A 29 -10.39 -6.01 -1.43
CA SER A 29 -9.14 -5.25 -1.31
C SER A 29 -8.14 -5.94 -0.38
N GLY A 30 -6.92 -5.44 -0.34
CA GLY A 30 -5.90 -5.87 0.62
C GLY A 30 -5.03 -7.04 0.15
N TYR A 31 -5.58 -7.96 -0.64
CA TYR A 31 -4.83 -9.08 -1.24
C TYR A 31 -3.71 -8.61 -2.20
N THR A 32 -3.84 -7.40 -2.72
CA THR A 32 -2.89 -6.75 -3.64
C THR A 32 -1.52 -6.51 -3.01
N HIS A 33 -1.46 -6.38 -1.69
CA HIS A 33 -0.23 -6.19 -0.91
C HIS A 33 0.56 -7.47 -0.67
N GLU A 34 -0.02 -8.65 -0.95
CA GLU A 34 0.72 -9.90 -0.86
C GLU A 34 1.78 -9.96 -1.96
N PRO A 35 2.96 -10.55 -1.69
CA PRO A 35 3.94 -10.81 -2.73
C PRO A 35 3.39 -11.82 -3.75
N LEU A 36 3.89 -11.76 -4.98
CA LEU A 36 3.63 -12.80 -5.96
C LEU A 36 4.46 -14.03 -5.60
N LEU A 37 3.80 -15.11 -5.18
CA LEU A 37 4.41 -16.33 -4.63
C LEU A 37 4.25 -17.53 -5.57
N SER A 38 4.97 -18.62 -5.30
CA SER A 38 4.69 -19.92 -5.92
C SER A 38 3.30 -20.44 -5.52
N LEU A 39 2.74 -21.38 -6.28
CA LEU A 39 1.41 -21.91 -5.96
C LEU A 39 1.36 -22.60 -4.58
N GLU A 40 2.43 -23.29 -4.18
CA GLU A 40 2.54 -23.94 -2.87
C GLU A 40 2.49 -22.92 -1.74
N GLU A 41 3.32 -21.87 -1.80
CA GLU A 41 3.39 -20.81 -0.80
C GLU A 41 2.10 -19.99 -0.77
N ALA A 42 1.49 -19.74 -1.93
CA ALA A 42 0.24 -19.02 -2.05
C ALA A 42 -0.94 -19.78 -1.41
N CYS A 43 -0.89 -21.11 -1.43
CA CYS A 43 -1.89 -21.98 -0.84
C CYS A 43 -1.58 -22.43 0.60
N GLU A 44 -0.41 -22.10 1.16
CA GLU A 44 -0.01 -22.51 2.51
C GLU A 44 -1.06 -22.17 3.59
N PRO A 45 -1.64 -20.96 3.64
CA PRO A 45 -2.66 -20.63 4.65
C PRO A 45 -3.97 -21.43 4.48
N LEU A 46 -4.18 -22.01 3.30
CA LEU A 46 -5.42 -22.72 2.94
C LEU A 46 -5.38 -24.21 3.27
N LEU A 47 -4.22 -24.76 3.65
CA LEU A 47 -4.05 -26.20 3.90
C LEU A 47 -4.99 -26.77 4.98
N ASN A 48 -5.37 -25.94 5.96
CA ASN A 48 -6.32 -26.31 7.03
C ASN A 48 -7.78 -25.93 6.72
N ILE A 49 -8.02 -25.14 5.68
CA ILE A 49 -9.35 -24.68 5.26
C ILE A 49 -9.91 -25.62 4.19
N VAL A 50 -9.01 -26.13 3.36
CA VAL A 50 -9.33 -26.80 2.11
C VAL A 50 -8.76 -28.22 2.13
N PRO A 51 -9.60 -29.26 2.34
CA PRO A 51 -9.14 -30.63 2.45
C PRO A 51 -8.42 -31.11 1.19
N ARG A 52 -7.39 -31.95 1.36
CA ARG A 52 -6.61 -32.58 0.27
C ARG A 52 -5.93 -31.62 -0.72
N LEU A 53 -5.84 -30.33 -0.37
CA LEU A 53 -5.25 -29.29 -1.22
C LEU A 53 -3.82 -29.61 -1.73
N PRO A 54 -2.88 -30.18 -0.94
CA PRO A 54 -1.53 -30.49 -1.41
C PRO A 54 -1.47 -31.36 -2.68
N VAL A 55 -2.33 -32.38 -2.76
CA VAL A 55 -2.38 -33.27 -3.93
C VAL A 55 -2.86 -32.51 -5.15
N HIS A 56 -3.84 -31.62 -4.99
CA HIS A 56 -4.40 -30.85 -6.10
C HIS A 56 -3.47 -29.72 -6.54
N ILE A 57 -2.71 -29.09 -5.64
CA ILE A 57 -1.60 -28.19 -5.99
C ILE A 57 -0.60 -28.91 -6.91
N TRP A 58 -0.15 -30.11 -6.50
CA TRP A 58 0.81 -30.89 -7.28
C TRP A 58 0.26 -31.22 -8.68
N ILE A 59 -0.98 -31.73 -8.76
CA ILE A 59 -1.63 -32.04 -10.05
C ILE A 59 -1.76 -30.79 -10.93
N ALA A 60 -2.16 -29.65 -10.35
CA ALA A 60 -2.33 -28.40 -11.10
C ALA A 60 -1.01 -27.92 -11.70
N LYS A 61 0.10 -27.99 -10.94
CA LYS A 61 1.44 -27.62 -11.44
C LYS A 61 1.96 -28.55 -12.52
N GLN A 62 1.82 -29.86 -12.34
CA GLN A 62 2.28 -30.84 -13.33
C GLN A 62 1.55 -30.67 -14.69
N ASN A 63 0.26 -30.31 -14.65
CA ASN A 63 -0.54 -30.09 -15.85
C ASN A 63 -0.46 -28.66 -16.41
N SER A 64 0.43 -27.82 -15.88
CA SER A 64 0.63 -26.43 -16.33
C SER A 64 2.08 -26.17 -16.74
N GLN A 65 2.80 -27.21 -17.15
CA GLN A 65 4.16 -27.09 -17.70
C GLN A 65 4.10 -26.41 -19.08
N ASN A 66 4.91 -25.38 -19.29
CA ASN A 66 4.96 -24.58 -20.52
C ASN A 66 3.62 -23.91 -20.89
N PRO A 67 3.10 -23.02 -20.03
CA PRO A 67 1.83 -22.34 -20.26
C PRO A 67 1.89 -21.37 -21.45
N ALA A 68 0.74 -21.14 -22.09
CA ALA A 68 0.56 -20.11 -23.10
C ALA A 68 0.40 -18.71 -22.47
N GLU A 69 0.26 -17.68 -23.31
CA GLU A 69 -0.21 -16.33 -22.90
C GLU A 69 0.71 -15.65 -21.86
N ASP A 70 2.02 -15.91 -21.95
CA ASP A 70 3.09 -15.36 -21.10
C ASP A 70 2.87 -15.52 -19.59
N LEU A 71 2.04 -16.50 -19.19
CA LEU A 71 1.88 -16.87 -17.79
C LEU A 71 3.09 -17.64 -17.28
N THR A 72 3.38 -17.52 -15.99
CA THR A 72 4.27 -18.47 -15.32
C THR A 72 3.57 -19.81 -15.09
N GLN A 73 4.35 -20.87 -14.81
CA GLN A 73 3.78 -22.17 -14.44
C GLN A 73 2.84 -22.05 -13.23
N ASP A 74 3.22 -21.27 -12.21
CA ASP A 74 2.42 -21.09 -10.99
C ASP A 74 1.14 -20.30 -11.27
N GLU A 75 1.19 -19.27 -12.12
CA GLU A 75 0.01 -18.50 -12.54
C GLU A 75 -1.01 -19.35 -13.31
N SER A 76 -0.53 -20.11 -14.31
CA SER A 76 -1.39 -21.06 -15.03
C SER A 76 -1.92 -22.15 -14.12
N ALA A 77 -1.10 -22.66 -13.20
CA ALA A 77 -1.51 -23.69 -12.25
C ALA A 77 -2.53 -23.16 -11.24
N ALA A 78 -2.49 -21.88 -10.85
CA ALA A 78 -3.50 -21.26 -10.01
C ALA A 78 -4.88 -21.27 -10.68
N ILE A 79 -4.94 -20.91 -11.98
CA ILE A 79 -6.17 -20.99 -12.78
C ILE A 79 -6.64 -22.43 -12.89
N ARG A 80 -5.74 -23.37 -13.21
CA ARG A 80 -6.08 -24.79 -13.31
C ARG A 80 -6.66 -25.30 -12.00
N LEU A 81 -6.01 -25.01 -10.87
CA LEU A 81 -6.45 -25.41 -9.52
C LEU A 81 -7.85 -24.87 -9.19
N TYR A 82 -8.14 -23.62 -9.55
CA TYR A 82 -9.47 -23.03 -9.38
C TYR A 82 -10.53 -23.83 -10.16
N THR A 83 -10.21 -24.27 -11.37
CA THR A 83 -11.17 -24.98 -12.23
C THR A 83 -11.32 -26.48 -11.94
N MET A 84 -10.49 -27.05 -11.05
CA MET A 84 -10.55 -28.48 -10.72
C MET A 84 -11.80 -28.82 -9.90
N GLU A 85 -12.53 -29.84 -10.35
CA GLU A 85 -13.56 -30.49 -9.54
C GLU A 85 -12.95 -31.62 -8.73
N TRP A 86 -13.42 -31.79 -7.49
CA TRP A 86 -13.00 -32.91 -6.62
C TRP A 86 -14.11 -33.94 -6.57
N ASP A 87 -13.72 -35.20 -6.59
CA ASP A 87 -14.63 -36.32 -6.70
C ASP A 87 -15.59 -36.38 -5.49
N SER A 88 -16.87 -36.10 -5.74
CA SER A 88 -17.95 -36.20 -4.76
C SER A 88 -18.49 -37.63 -4.61
N SER A 89 -17.95 -38.62 -5.32
CA SER A 89 -18.40 -40.01 -5.28
C SER A 89 -17.92 -40.79 -4.05
N THR A 90 -16.95 -40.25 -3.31
CA THR A 90 -16.60 -40.74 -1.98
C THR A 90 -17.46 -40.04 -0.94
N ASN A 91 -18.02 -40.77 0.03
CA ASN A 91 -18.84 -40.25 1.15
C ASN A 91 -18.09 -39.26 2.09
N GLU A 92 -17.01 -38.64 1.64
CA GLU A 92 -16.28 -37.57 2.32
C GLU A 92 -16.60 -36.22 1.67
N SER A 93 -16.81 -35.22 2.53
CA SER A 93 -17.14 -33.83 2.21
C SER A 93 -15.99 -33.05 1.56
N SER A 94 -15.34 -33.56 0.51
CA SER A 94 -14.24 -32.86 -0.18
C SER A 94 -14.78 -31.79 -1.15
N VAL A 95 -15.15 -30.64 -0.59
CA VAL A 95 -15.59 -29.46 -1.34
C VAL A 95 -14.38 -28.80 -2.00
N SER A 96 -14.44 -28.54 -3.32
CA SER A 96 -13.32 -27.97 -4.11
C SER A 96 -12.83 -26.61 -3.62
N LEU A 97 -11.61 -26.23 -4.03
CA LEU A 97 -11.05 -24.91 -3.76
C LEU A 97 -11.98 -23.82 -4.32
N TYR A 98 -12.48 -24.01 -5.55
CA TYR A 98 -13.53 -23.19 -6.16
C TYR A 98 -14.69 -22.91 -5.20
N ALA A 99 -15.25 -23.98 -4.62
CA ALA A 99 -16.45 -23.88 -3.82
C ALA A 99 -16.18 -23.22 -2.45
N HIS A 100 -15.02 -23.44 -1.86
CA HIS A 100 -14.61 -22.74 -0.64
C HIS A 100 -14.36 -21.25 -0.90
N LEU A 101 -13.57 -20.91 -1.93
CA LEU A 101 -13.25 -19.52 -2.26
C LEU A 101 -14.51 -18.72 -2.59
N ASN A 102 -15.37 -19.24 -3.48
CA ASN A 102 -16.60 -18.55 -3.86
C ASN A 102 -17.57 -18.40 -2.69
N ARG A 103 -17.59 -19.34 -1.73
CA ARG A 103 -18.36 -19.17 -0.49
C ARG A 103 -17.79 -18.02 0.35
N THR A 104 -16.48 -18.00 0.57
CA THR A 104 -15.82 -16.94 1.35
C THR A 104 -15.98 -15.56 0.72
N LEU A 105 -15.96 -15.45 -0.62
CA LEU A 105 -16.17 -14.19 -1.35
C LEU A 105 -17.57 -13.58 -1.13
N LYS A 106 -18.56 -14.40 -0.77
CA LYS A 106 -19.94 -13.98 -0.48
C LYS A 106 -20.19 -13.62 0.99
N GLU A 107 -19.21 -13.87 1.87
CA GLU A 107 -19.33 -13.56 3.29
C GLU A 107 -19.31 -12.04 3.52
N ILE A 108 -20.23 -11.55 4.36
CA ILE A 108 -20.29 -10.15 4.79
C ILE A 108 -19.03 -9.76 5.55
N ASP A 109 -18.54 -10.68 6.39
CA ASP A 109 -17.29 -10.51 7.13
C ASP A 109 -16.08 -10.71 6.21
N ARG A 110 -15.55 -9.59 5.69
CA ARG A 110 -14.38 -9.57 4.81
C ARG A 110 -13.10 -10.08 5.46
N THR A 111 -13.01 -10.13 6.79
CA THR A 111 -11.80 -10.66 7.46
C THR A 111 -11.58 -12.14 7.16
N LYS A 112 -12.64 -12.89 6.84
CA LYS A 112 -12.57 -14.30 6.43
C LYS A 112 -11.83 -14.52 5.10
N LEU A 113 -11.68 -13.47 4.28
CA LEU A 113 -10.89 -13.56 3.04
C LEU A 113 -9.38 -13.49 3.29
N ARG A 114 -8.90 -13.05 4.46
CA ARG A 114 -7.46 -12.89 4.74
C ARG A 114 -6.62 -14.13 4.43
N PRO A 115 -7.02 -15.37 4.82
CA PRO A 115 -6.26 -16.57 4.46
C PRO A 115 -6.14 -16.81 2.94
N TRP A 116 -7.03 -16.23 2.14
CA TRP A 116 -7.06 -16.37 0.69
C TRP A 116 -6.21 -15.34 -0.04
N PHE A 117 -5.70 -14.32 0.65
CA PHE A 117 -5.05 -13.18 -0.01
C PHE A 117 -3.86 -13.59 -0.87
N ARG A 118 -2.98 -14.46 -0.38
CA ARG A 118 -1.82 -14.96 -1.15
C ARG A 118 -2.25 -15.70 -2.42
N TYR A 119 -3.28 -16.56 -2.31
CA TYR A 119 -3.84 -17.27 -3.46
C TYR A 119 -4.56 -16.32 -4.43
N LEU A 120 -5.34 -15.36 -3.92
CA LEU A 120 -6.03 -14.34 -4.72
C LEU A 120 -5.03 -13.46 -5.47
N LYS A 121 -3.91 -13.09 -4.85
CA LYS A 121 -2.82 -12.35 -5.51
C LYS A 121 -2.29 -13.09 -6.71
N LEU A 122 -1.91 -14.37 -6.54
CA LEU A 122 -1.40 -15.19 -7.64
C LEU A 122 -2.46 -15.40 -8.72
N PHE A 123 -3.68 -15.76 -8.32
CA PHE A 123 -4.76 -16.10 -9.24
C PHE A 123 -5.25 -14.89 -10.04
N LEU A 124 -5.47 -13.74 -9.41
CA LEU A 124 -5.91 -12.52 -10.10
C LEU A 124 -4.79 -11.90 -10.94
N SER A 125 -3.52 -12.04 -10.54
CA SER A 125 -2.38 -11.65 -11.39
C SER A 125 -2.37 -12.46 -12.69
N ALA A 126 -2.60 -13.77 -12.60
CA ALA A 126 -2.71 -14.64 -13.77
C ALA A 126 -3.86 -14.19 -14.68
N LEU A 127 -5.06 -13.96 -14.12
CA LEU A 127 -6.23 -13.50 -14.88
C LEU A 127 -6.07 -12.12 -15.50
N ALA A 128 -5.32 -11.22 -14.87
CA ALA A 128 -5.04 -9.88 -15.39
C ALA A 128 -4.18 -9.90 -16.65
N LYS A 129 -3.25 -10.88 -16.75
CA LYS A 129 -2.39 -11.09 -17.93
C LYS A 129 -3.13 -11.74 -19.11
N LEU A 130 -4.23 -12.44 -18.85
CA LEU A 130 -5.03 -13.04 -19.91
C LEU A 130 -5.72 -11.96 -20.77
N PRO A 131 -5.83 -12.18 -22.09
CA PRO A 131 -6.59 -11.29 -22.96
C PRO A 131 -8.03 -11.12 -22.45
N VAL A 132 -8.48 -9.86 -22.40
CA VAL A 132 -9.88 -9.56 -22.11
C VAL A 132 -10.74 -10.07 -23.27
N ALA A 133 -11.76 -10.88 -22.95
CA ALA A 133 -12.68 -11.36 -23.96
C ALA A 133 -13.40 -10.16 -24.62
N PRO A 134 -13.60 -10.16 -25.96
CA PRO A 134 -14.41 -9.14 -26.62
C PRO A 134 -15.79 -9.03 -25.97
N ARG A 135 -16.38 -7.82 -26.01
CA ARG A 135 -17.76 -7.62 -25.55
C ARG A 135 -18.68 -8.61 -26.25
N GLN A 136 -19.29 -9.49 -25.49
CA GLN A 136 -20.10 -10.59 -26.00
C GLN A 136 -21.14 -11.03 -24.97
N THR A 137 -22.13 -11.79 -25.42
CA THR A 137 -23.08 -12.46 -24.54
C THR A 137 -22.52 -13.81 -24.10
N VAL A 138 -22.45 -14.02 -22.80
CA VAL A 138 -22.11 -15.30 -22.17
C VAL A 138 -23.30 -15.85 -21.41
N TRP A 139 -23.29 -17.17 -21.19
CA TRP A 139 -24.42 -17.90 -20.66
C TRP A 139 -24.04 -18.66 -19.39
N ARG A 140 -24.93 -18.65 -18.40
CA ARG A 140 -24.81 -19.44 -17.17
C ARG A 140 -26.17 -20.03 -16.80
N GLY A 141 -26.22 -21.31 -16.45
CA GLY A 141 -27.47 -22.02 -16.15
C GLY A 141 -27.53 -22.48 -14.71
N ILE A 142 -28.68 -22.33 -14.03
CA ILE A 142 -28.89 -22.78 -12.65
C ILE A 142 -30.17 -23.61 -12.55
N ARG A 143 -30.14 -24.71 -11.80
CA ARG A 143 -31.31 -25.61 -11.60
C ARG A 143 -32.25 -25.11 -10.49
N ALA A 144 -32.71 -23.86 -10.62
CA ALA A 144 -33.69 -23.21 -9.75
C ALA A 144 -34.40 -22.08 -10.50
N ASP A 145 -35.56 -21.64 -10.03
CA ASP A 145 -36.20 -20.38 -10.47
C ASP A 145 -35.67 -19.23 -9.63
N LEU A 146 -34.94 -18.29 -10.26
CA LEU A 146 -34.38 -17.10 -9.63
C LEU A 146 -35.09 -15.82 -10.06
N SER A 147 -36.23 -15.91 -10.77
CA SER A 147 -36.96 -14.76 -11.31
C SER A 147 -37.31 -13.72 -10.22
N LYS A 148 -37.57 -14.19 -8.99
CA LYS A 148 -37.93 -13.28 -7.87
C LYS A 148 -36.74 -12.51 -7.30
N ASP A 149 -35.53 -13.02 -7.42
CA ASP A 149 -34.33 -12.40 -6.87
C ASP A 149 -33.67 -11.39 -7.83
N TYR A 150 -34.18 -11.29 -9.07
CA TYR A 150 -33.59 -10.49 -10.15
C TYR A 150 -34.62 -9.60 -10.86
N PRO A 151 -35.42 -8.77 -10.18
CA PRO A 151 -36.45 -7.98 -10.85
C PRO A 151 -35.85 -7.00 -11.89
N PRO A 152 -36.49 -6.80 -13.06
CA PRO A 152 -35.98 -5.87 -14.08
C PRO A 152 -35.75 -4.45 -13.55
N GLY A 153 -34.64 -3.85 -13.95
CA GLY A 153 -34.19 -2.52 -13.52
C GLY A 153 -33.30 -2.51 -12.28
N GLU A 154 -33.19 -3.62 -11.55
CA GLU A 154 -32.34 -3.70 -10.36
C GLU A 154 -30.85 -3.80 -10.74
N GLN A 155 -30.01 -3.18 -9.91
CA GLN A 155 -28.56 -3.26 -9.99
C GLN A 155 -28.05 -4.20 -8.90
N ILE A 156 -27.26 -5.19 -9.30
CA ILE A 156 -26.80 -6.26 -8.44
C ILE A 156 -25.29 -6.46 -8.60
N THR A 157 -24.67 -7.12 -7.63
CA THR A 157 -23.25 -7.49 -7.68
C THR A 157 -23.11 -8.98 -7.47
N TRP A 158 -22.37 -9.65 -8.35
CA TRP A 158 -21.92 -11.02 -8.14
C TRP A 158 -20.55 -11.00 -7.50
N TRP A 159 -20.49 -11.35 -6.21
CA TRP A 159 -19.27 -11.28 -5.42
C TRP A 159 -18.39 -12.50 -5.61
N ALA A 160 -18.96 -13.65 -5.97
CA ALA A 160 -18.18 -14.81 -6.37
C ALA A 160 -17.70 -14.69 -7.83
N PHE A 161 -16.61 -15.41 -8.15
CA PHE A 161 -16.26 -15.67 -9.55
C PHE A 161 -17.35 -16.51 -10.21
N SER A 162 -17.69 -16.20 -11.46
CA SER A 162 -18.76 -16.88 -12.19
C SER A 162 -18.28 -17.46 -13.52
N SER A 163 -18.17 -18.78 -13.58
CA SER A 163 -17.92 -19.53 -14.83
C SER A 163 -19.11 -19.45 -15.78
N CYS A 164 -18.88 -18.98 -17.00
CA CYS A 164 -19.87 -18.83 -18.05
C CYS A 164 -19.37 -19.50 -19.33
N THR A 165 -20.28 -19.80 -20.26
CA THR A 165 -19.93 -20.35 -21.57
C THR A 165 -20.43 -19.44 -22.69
N THR A 166 -19.72 -19.39 -23.80
CA THR A 166 -20.19 -18.76 -25.05
C THR A 166 -21.16 -19.66 -25.83
N SER A 167 -21.26 -20.95 -25.47
CA SER A 167 -22.01 -21.96 -26.23
C SER A 167 -23.29 -22.41 -25.51
N LEU A 168 -24.44 -21.95 -26.00
CA LEU A 168 -25.76 -22.43 -25.56
C LEU A 168 -25.93 -23.95 -25.71
N LYS A 169 -25.27 -24.56 -26.71
CA LYS A 169 -25.34 -26.00 -26.98
C LYS A 169 -24.83 -26.83 -25.79
N ILE A 170 -23.82 -26.34 -25.08
CA ILE A 170 -23.25 -27.03 -23.90
C ILE A 170 -24.30 -27.09 -22.78
N LEU A 171 -25.08 -26.02 -22.59
CA LEU A 171 -26.10 -25.95 -21.54
C LEU A 171 -27.30 -26.88 -21.80
N GLN A 172 -27.55 -27.30 -23.03
CA GLN A 172 -28.63 -28.25 -23.35
C GLN A 172 -28.34 -29.68 -22.85
N SER A 173 -27.09 -30.01 -22.53
CA SER A 173 -26.71 -31.31 -21.99
C SER A 173 -27.12 -31.44 -20.51
N ASP A 174 -27.60 -32.62 -20.11
CA ASP A 174 -27.96 -32.94 -18.73
C ASP A 174 -26.77 -32.92 -17.76
N LEU A 175 -25.53 -32.89 -18.28
CA LEU A 175 -24.31 -32.67 -17.49
C LEU A 175 -24.20 -31.22 -16.97
N TYR A 176 -24.90 -30.28 -17.61
CA TYR A 176 -24.96 -28.88 -17.26
C TYR A 176 -26.41 -28.53 -16.90
N LEU A 177 -27.09 -27.67 -17.67
CA LEU A 177 -28.42 -27.20 -17.30
C LEU A 177 -29.51 -28.26 -17.61
N GLY A 178 -29.37 -28.96 -18.74
CA GLY A 178 -30.37 -29.92 -19.23
C GLY A 178 -31.59 -29.24 -19.85
N THR A 179 -32.53 -30.05 -20.33
CA THR A 179 -33.75 -29.57 -21.02
C THR A 179 -35.03 -29.72 -20.21
N VAL A 180 -34.95 -30.30 -19.00
CA VAL A 180 -36.11 -30.67 -18.17
C VAL A 180 -35.89 -30.19 -16.73
N GLY A 181 -36.96 -29.76 -16.06
CA GLY A 181 -36.95 -29.35 -14.66
C GLY A 181 -36.75 -27.85 -14.49
N THR A 182 -37.17 -27.33 -13.34
CA THR A 182 -37.14 -25.88 -13.04
C THR A 182 -35.71 -25.35 -13.11
N ARG A 183 -35.48 -24.38 -14.00
CA ARG A 183 -34.15 -23.85 -14.28
C ARG A 183 -34.16 -22.40 -14.74
N THR A 184 -33.09 -21.70 -14.42
CA THR A 184 -32.81 -20.32 -14.83
C THR A 184 -31.62 -20.31 -15.79
N LEU A 185 -31.74 -19.61 -16.91
CA LEU A 185 -30.67 -19.33 -17.86
C LEU A 185 -30.36 -17.83 -17.85
N PHE A 186 -29.16 -17.47 -17.41
CA PHE A 186 -28.67 -16.11 -17.49
C PHE A 186 -28.07 -15.84 -18.88
N SER A 187 -28.53 -14.77 -19.52
CA SER A 187 -27.95 -14.15 -20.71
C SER A 187 -27.20 -12.91 -20.26
N ILE A 188 -25.86 -12.91 -20.31
CA ILE A 188 -25.05 -11.86 -19.69
C ILE A 188 -24.22 -11.15 -20.75
N GLU A 189 -24.46 -9.86 -20.98
CA GLU A 189 -23.56 -9.02 -21.77
C GLU A 189 -22.36 -8.63 -20.91
N THR A 190 -21.20 -9.24 -21.14
CA THR A 190 -19.98 -8.98 -20.35
C THR A 190 -19.04 -8.00 -21.05
N ILE A 191 -18.31 -7.21 -20.25
CA ILE A 191 -17.33 -6.22 -20.73
C ILE A 191 -15.88 -6.58 -20.41
N ASN A 192 -15.63 -7.50 -19.47
CA ASN A 192 -14.28 -7.82 -19.00
C ASN A 192 -14.06 -9.31 -18.67
N GLY A 193 -14.89 -10.22 -19.19
CA GLY A 193 -14.72 -11.65 -18.97
C GLY A 193 -13.34 -12.15 -19.41
N ARG A 194 -12.80 -13.15 -18.70
CA ARG A 194 -11.50 -13.77 -19.03
C ARG A 194 -11.69 -15.12 -19.67
N ALA A 195 -11.12 -15.31 -20.86
CA ALA A 195 -11.11 -16.61 -21.51
C ALA A 195 -10.04 -17.48 -20.86
N ILE A 196 -10.45 -18.52 -20.12
CA ILE A 196 -9.52 -19.35 -19.34
C ILE A 196 -9.33 -20.76 -19.91
N ARG A 197 -9.88 -21.04 -21.09
CA ARG A 197 -9.84 -22.36 -21.73
C ARG A 197 -8.45 -22.99 -21.80
N SER A 198 -7.43 -22.21 -22.18
CA SER A 198 -6.03 -22.66 -22.30
C SER A 198 -5.43 -23.12 -20.96
N HIS A 199 -5.98 -22.63 -19.85
CA HIS A 199 -5.45 -22.82 -18.49
C HIS A 199 -6.41 -23.60 -17.57
N SER A 200 -7.63 -23.88 -18.02
CA SER A 200 -8.64 -24.64 -17.28
C SER A 200 -8.30 -26.14 -17.23
N HIS A 201 -8.77 -26.80 -16.16
CA HIS A 201 -8.79 -28.26 -16.05
C HIS A 201 -9.65 -28.89 -17.17
N PHE A 202 -10.68 -28.17 -17.63
CA PHE A 202 -11.60 -28.59 -18.68
C PHE A 202 -11.30 -27.83 -19.98
N THR A 203 -10.31 -28.30 -20.74
CA THR A 203 -9.80 -27.62 -21.94
C THR A 203 -10.74 -27.68 -23.16
N THR A 204 -11.80 -28.49 -23.09
CA THR A 204 -12.83 -28.62 -24.13
C THR A 204 -13.93 -27.57 -24.00
N GLU A 205 -13.95 -26.80 -22.92
CA GLU A 205 -14.97 -25.77 -22.65
C GLU A 205 -14.44 -24.40 -23.06
N ASP A 206 -15.24 -23.63 -23.82
CA ASP A 206 -15.01 -22.21 -24.07
C ASP A 206 -15.44 -21.39 -22.83
N GLU A 207 -14.76 -21.65 -21.71
CA GLU A 207 -15.05 -21.08 -20.40
C GLU A 207 -14.62 -19.60 -20.35
N ILE A 208 -15.59 -18.73 -20.09
CA ILE A 208 -15.40 -17.32 -19.78
C ILE A 208 -15.64 -17.12 -18.30
N LEU A 209 -14.62 -16.69 -17.58
CA LEU A 209 -14.71 -16.40 -16.16
C LEU A 209 -15.04 -14.92 -15.94
N LEU A 210 -16.14 -14.66 -15.24
CA LEU A 210 -16.43 -13.33 -14.71
C LEU A 210 -15.71 -13.18 -13.35
N LEU A 211 -15.07 -12.03 -13.16
CA LEU A 211 -14.33 -11.69 -11.95
C LEU A 211 -15.26 -11.44 -10.75
N PRO A 212 -14.79 -11.59 -9.51
CA PRO A 212 -15.60 -11.29 -8.34
C PRO A 212 -15.88 -9.79 -8.25
N GLY A 213 -17.03 -9.42 -7.68
CA GLY A 213 -17.48 -8.03 -7.68
C GLY A 213 -18.02 -7.57 -9.05
N THR A 214 -18.49 -8.49 -9.90
CA THR A 214 -19.07 -8.16 -11.19
C THR A 214 -20.41 -7.44 -11.01
N PHE A 215 -20.48 -6.17 -11.44
CA PHE A 215 -21.67 -5.32 -11.31
C PHE A 215 -22.58 -5.42 -12.53
N LEU A 216 -23.87 -5.70 -12.32
CA LEU A 216 -24.83 -6.07 -13.36
C LEU A 216 -26.14 -5.28 -13.19
N GLU A 217 -26.76 -4.92 -14.31
CA GLU A 217 -28.14 -4.42 -14.37
C GLU A 217 -29.04 -5.52 -14.93
N VAL A 218 -30.15 -5.83 -14.25
CA VAL A 218 -31.18 -6.71 -14.81
C VAL A 218 -31.96 -5.96 -15.88
N LYS A 219 -31.85 -6.37 -17.15
CA LYS A 219 -32.59 -5.69 -18.24
C LYS A 219 -34.00 -6.24 -18.42
N SER A 220 -34.15 -7.55 -18.37
CA SER A 220 -35.44 -8.20 -18.64
C SER A 220 -35.46 -9.64 -18.15
N GLN A 221 -36.67 -10.16 -17.94
CA GLN A 221 -36.93 -11.57 -17.73
C GLN A 221 -37.87 -12.11 -18.81
N PHE A 222 -37.72 -13.38 -19.15
CA PHE A 222 -38.57 -14.06 -20.10
C PHE A 222 -38.75 -15.52 -19.70
N ASN A 223 -40.00 -15.99 -19.61
CA ASN A 223 -40.34 -17.34 -19.17
C ASN A 223 -41.00 -18.11 -20.33
N PRO A 224 -40.22 -18.66 -21.29
CA PRO A 224 -40.75 -19.33 -22.47
C PRO A 224 -41.49 -20.64 -22.15
N ALA A 225 -41.23 -21.24 -20.99
CA ALA A 225 -41.90 -22.43 -20.50
C ALA A 225 -42.11 -22.31 -18.97
N SER A 226 -42.95 -23.16 -18.40
CA SER A 226 -43.23 -23.17 -16.95
C SER A 226 -42.02 -23.54 -16.09
N ASP A 227 -41.04 -24.23 -16.67
CA ASP A 227 -39.85 -24.74 -15.98
C ASP A 227 -38.56 -24.08 -16.48
N LEU A 228 -38.62 -23.11 -17.41
CA LEU A 228 -37.47 -22.37 -17.93
C LEU A 228 -37.67 -20.87 -17.77
N HIS A 229 -36.77 -20.27 -17.00
CA HIS A 229 -36.71 -18.84 -16.73
C HIS A 229 -35.45 -18.27 -17.37
N ILE A 230 -35.57 -17.20 -18.16
CA ILE A 230 -34.43 -16.53 -18.79
C ILE A 230 -34.29 -15.14 -18.17
N ILE A 231 -33.11 -14.82 -17.67
CA ILE A 231 -32.79 -13.53 -17.07
C ILE A 231 -31.68 -12.88 -17.90
N HIS A 232 -31.97 -11.72 -18.47
CA HIS A 232 -30.98 -10.96 -19.24
C HIS A 232 -30.33 -9.91 -18.35
N LEU A 233 -29.00 -9.98 -18.25
CA LEU A 233 -28.15 -9.10 -17.46
C LEU A 233 -27.20 -8.35 -18.38
N GLN A 234 -26.95 -7.09 -18.06
CA GLN A 234 -25.91 -6.30 -18.70
C GLN A 234 -24.87 -5.91 -17.66
N GLN A 235 -23.62 -6.28 -17.89
CA GLN A 235 -22.53 -5.83 -17.04
C GLN A 235 -22.31 -4.34 -17.21
N LYS A 236 -22.15 -3.66 -16.08
CA LYS A 236 -21.88 -2.24 -15.99
C LYS A 236 -20.52 -2.01 -15.36
N ILE A 237 -19.97 -0.84 -15.63
CA ILE A 237 -18.86 -0.33 -14.83
C ILE A 237 -19.48 0.12 -13.50
N PRO A 238 -19.04 -0.44 -12.35
CA PRO A 238 -19.54 -0.03 -11.04
C PRO A 238 -19.18 1.43 -10.77
N PRO A 239 -19.88 2.15 -9.89
CA PRO A 239 -19.55 3.55 -9.55
C PRO A 239 -18.25 3.71 -8.72
N TYR A 240 -17.60 2.61 -8.33
CA TYR A 240 -16.31 2.58 -7.65
C TYR A 240 -15.66 1.20 -7.83
N VAL A 241 -14.38 1.07 -7.46
CA VAL A 241 -13.63 -0.18 -7.60
C VAL A 241 -14.16 -1.22 -6.60
N LEU A 242 -14.75 -2.31 -7.11
CA LEU A 242 -15.24 -3.44 -6.29
C LEU A 242 -14.20 -4.55 -6.10
N LEU A 243 -13.19 -4.58 -6.96
CA LEU A 243 -12.08 -5.52 -6.95
C LEU A 243 -10.81 -4.75 -7.32
N GLU A 244 -9.88 -4.63 -6.37
CA GLU A 244 -8.62 -3.93 -6.62
C GLU A 244 -7.79 -4.66 -7.70
N PRO A 245 -7.07 -3.95 -8.58
CA PRO A 245 -6.15 -4.58 -9.52
C PRO A 245 -4.96 -5.26 -8.82
N PRO A 246 -4.50 -6.44 -9.26
CA PRO A 246 -3.47 -7.21 -8.57
C PRO A 246 -2.07 -6.58 -8.64
N PHE A 247 -1.80 -5.69 -9.60
CA PHE A 247 -0.54 -4.95 -9.76
C PHE A 247 -0.77 -3.69 -10.58
N GLU A 248 0.18 -2.76 -10.55
CA GLU A 248 0.09 -1.50 -11.30
C GLU A 248 0.02 -1.77 -12.82
N GLY A 249 -0.93 -1.12 -13.50
CA GLY A 249 -1.20 -1.33 -14.92
C GLY A 249 -2.03 -2.58 -15.25
N ALA A 250 -2.46 -3.36 -14.25
CA ALA A 250 -3.41 -4.46 -14.47
C ALA A 250 -4.81 -3.94 -14.83
N GLU A 251 -5.28 -4.20 -16.04
CA GLU A 251 -6.62 -3.80 -16.48
C GLU A 251 -7.67 -4.89 -16.17
N LEU A 252 -8.23 -4.89 -14.96
CA LEU A 252 -9.34 -5.81 -14.64
C LEU A 252 -10.67 -5.40 -15.26
N LEU A 253 -10.93 -4.09 -15.39
CA LEU A 253 -12.10 -3.49 -16.04
C LEU A 253 -11.62 -2.49 -17.12
N PRO A 254 -12.36 -2.31 -18.23
CA PRO A 254 -12.02 -1.29 -19.22
C PRO A 254 -12.06 0.11 -18.60
N PHE A 255 -11.07 0.95 -18.95
CA PHE A 255 -10.85 2.30 -18.40
C PHE A 255 -12.12 3.17 -18.38
N TRP A 256 -12.26 3.92 -17.29
CA TRP A 256 -13.26 4.95 -17.10
C TRP A 256 -12.87 6.21 -17.88
N ASP A 257 -13.67 6.57 -18.87
CA ASP A 257 -13.58 7.91 -19.48
C ASP A 257 -14.44 8.86 -18.62
N ALA A 258 -13.82 9.45 -17.59
CA ALA A 258 -14.50 10.27 -16.57
C ALA A 258 -15.21 11.52 -17.15
N ASP A 259 -14.88 11.92 -18.39
CA ASP A 259 -15.44 13.10 -19.05
C ASP A 259 -16.86 12.91 -19.60
N GLN A 260 -17.37 11.68 -19.72
CA GLN A 260 -18.65 11.41 -20.38
C GLN A 260 -19.88 11.47 -19.46
N VAL A 261 -19.72 11.51 -18.12
CA VAL A 261 -20.84 11.39 -17.17
C VAL A 261 -21.23 12.73 -16.50
N MET A 262 -20.35 13.74 -16.52
CA MET A 262 -20.58 15.00 -15.80
C MET A 262 -21.47 16.04 -16.53
N PHE A 263 -21.97 15.75 -17.73
CA PHE A 263 -22.94 16.62 -18.42
C PHE A 263 -24.21 15.87 -18.84
N LYS A 264 -25.00 15.39 -17.86
CA LYS A 264 -26.42 15.04 -18.06
C LYS A 264 -27.17 14.87 -16.74
N ASN A 265 -27.08 15.85 -15.85
CA ASN A 265 -28.01 15.95 -14.72
C ASN A 265 -28.39 17.41 -14.46
N THR A 266 -29.34 17.91 -15.24
CA THR A 266 -30.23 19.00 -14.83
C THR A 266 -31.66 18.52 -15.04
N ASN A 267 -32.32 18.18 -13.94
CA ASN A 267 -33.75 17.82 -13.91
C ASN A 267 -34.62 19.10 -13.92
N PRO A 268 -35.89 19.02 -14.36
CA PRO A 268 -36.70 20.13 -14.86
C PRO A 268 -37.58 20.81 -13.80
N GLN A 269 -38.19 21.93 -14.23
CA GLN A 269 -39.34 22.70 -13.69
C GLN A 269 -38.95 24.09 -13.14
N ASN A 270 -39.18 25.15 -13.94
CA ASN A 270 -40.37 26.04 -13.99
C ASN A 270 -40.17 27.25 -13.05
N ASN A 271 -40.46 28.51 -13.37
CA ASN A 271 -41.01 29.25 -14.51
C ASN A 271 -40.69 30.73 -14.17
N ASP A 272 -40.25 31.58 -15.11
CA ASP A 272 -41.04 32.63 -15.80
C ASP A 272 -40.12 33.89 -15.75
N SER A 273 -40.02 34.85 -16.66
CA SER A 273 -40.81 35.32 -17.78
C SER A 273 -39.94 36.31 -18.57
N SER A 274 -39.82 36.16 -19.90
CA SER A 274 -39.83 37.25 -20.91
C SER A 274 -39.33 36.75 -22.28
N ARG A 275 -40.21 36.90 -23.27
CA ARG A 275 -40.18 36.46 -24.69
C ARG A 275 -39.22 37.35 -25.54
N PRO A 276 -39.01 37.21 -26.89
CA PRO A 276 -39.64 36.32 -27.90
C PRO A 276 -38.75 35.69 -29.04
N TRP A 277 -39.17 34.50 -29.49
CA TRP A 277 -39.10 33.77 -30.80
C TRP A 277 -38.27 34.20 -32.06
N HIS A 278 -37.56 33.16 -32.58
CA HIS A 278 -37.24 32.70 -33.97
C HIS A 278 -36.76 33.62 -35.11
N LYS A 279 -35.55 33.30 -35.64
CA LYS A 279 -35.29 33.19 -37.10
C LYS A 279 -34.20 32.14 -37.42
N ASN A 280 -34.51 31.31 -38.43
CA ASN A 280 -33.67 30.27 -39.05
C ASN A 280 -32.30 30.79 -39.52
N ASN A 281 -31.26 29.94 -39.43
CA ASN A 281 -30.23 29.85 -40.48
C ASN A 281 -29.57 28.45 -40.49
N LYS A 282 -29.87 27.68 -41.55
CA LYS A 282 -29.15 26.45 -41.92
C LYS A 282 -27.86 26.85 -42.63
N ILE A 283 -26.69 26.44 -42.11
CA ILE A 283 -25.41 26.57 -42.82
C ILE A 283 -25.19 25.29 -43.63
N ARG A 284 -25.13 25.42 -44.96
CA ARG A 284 -24.78 24.34 -45.91
C ARG A 284 -23.27 24.42 -46.18
N PHE A 285 -22.52 23.36 -45.88
CA PHE A 285 -21.16 23.20 -46.38
C PHE A 285 -21.18 22.73 -47.83
N GLY A 286 -20.52 23.47 -48.72
CA GLY A 286 -20.41 23.14 -50.14
C GLY A 286 -19.36 22.07 -50.40
N ILE A 287 -19.74 21.06 -51.19
CA ILE A 287 -18.95 19.87 -51.57
C ILE A 287 -17.59 20.21 -52.23
N GLY A 288 -17.38 21.45 -52.68
CA GLY A 288 -16.10 21.89 -53.25
C GLY A 288 -14.94 22.04 -52.25
N ALA A 289 -15.22 22.30 -50.96
CA ALA A 289 -14.15 22.50 -49.97
C ALA A 289 -13.48 21.19 -49.51
N ILE A 290 -14.22 20.07 -49.60
CA ILE A 290 -13.74 18.74 -49.20
C ILE A 290 -12.83 18.12 -50.28
N LEU A 291 -13.07 18.45 -51.56
CA LEU A 291 -12.24 17.96 -52.68
C LEU A 291 -10.87 18.65 -52.78
N ALA A 292 -10.75 19.90 -52.35
CA ALA A 292 -9.46 20.62 -52.34
C ALA A 292 -8.48 20.07 -51.29
N ILE A 293 -8.99 19.63 -50.14
CA ILE A 293 -8.17 19.08 -49.05
C ILE A 293 -7.60 17.70 -49.41
N ILE A 294 -8.33 16.91 -50.20
CA ILE A 294 -7.89 15.57 -50.63
C ILE A 294 -6.79 15.64 -51.70
N ILE A 295 -6.82 16.65 -52.59
CA ILE A 295 -5.81 16.83 -53.64
C ILE A 295 -4.45 17.29 -53.07
N VAL A 296 -4.46 18.13 -52.03
CA VAL A 296 -3.22 18.60 -51.37
C VAL A 296 -2.51 17.47 -50.61
N ALA A 297 -3.26 16.56 -49.99
CA ALA A 297 -2.70 15.41 -49.27
C ALA A 297 -2.03 14.38 -50.20
N ILE A 298 -2.55 14.21 -51.43
CA ILE A 298 -1.99 13.27 -52.42
C ILE A 298 -0.67 13.80 -53.04
N ILE A 299 -0.53 15.12 -53.18
CA ILE A 299 0.69 15.74 -53.72
C ILE A 299 1.83 15.70 -52.70
N LEU A 300 1.54 15.88 -51.40
CA LEU A 300 2.54 15.80 -50.32
C LEU A 300 3.04 14.37 -50.04
N GLY A 301 2.19 13.36 -50.26
CA GLY A 301 2.57 11.95 -50.13
C GLY A 301 3.49 11.42 -51.24
N ALA A 302 3.52 12.10 -52.40
CA ALA A 302 4.29 11.66 -53.57
C ALA A 302 5.73 12.21 -53.63
N THR A 303 6.08 13.22 -52.81
CA THR A 303 7.37 13.92 -52.89
C THR A 303 8.39 13.51 -51.81
N LEU A 304 8.02 12.70 -50.81
CA LEU A 304 8.88 12.38 -49.65
C LEU A 304 9.05 10.88 -49.38
N GLY A 305 9.04 10.06 -50.43
CA GLY A 305 9.30 8.64 -50.32
C GLY A 305 10.27 8.13 -51.37
N THR A 306 11.59 8.21 -51.13
CA THR A 306 12.53 7.20 -51.64
C THR A 306 13.86 7.16 -50.85
N ARG A 307 14.10 5.98 -50.26
CA ARG A 307 15.33 5.17 -50.26
C ARG A 307 16.52 5.44 -49.28
N THR A 308 16.75 4.36 -48.54
CA THR A 308 17.99 3.57 -48.32
C THR A 308 18.93 3.83 -47.14
N ARG A 309 19.27 2.69 -46.53
CA ARG A 309 20.11 2.37 -45.36
C ARG A 309 21.59 2.40 -45.71
N THR A 310 22.42 3.06 -44.88
CA THR A 310 23.85 2.74 -44.73
C THR A 310 24.38 3.18 -43.36
N GLN A 311 25.11 2.28 -42.68
CA GLN A 311 25.95 2.55 -41.51
C GLN A 311 27.18 3.37 -41.93
N THR A 312 27.59 4.36 -41.14
CA THR A 312 29.02 4.67 -40.89
C THR A 312 29.17 5.49 -39.61
N GLU A 313 30.09 5.08 -38.74
CA GLU A 313 30.62 5.84 -37.62
C GLU A 313 31.28 7.14 -38.11
N THR A 314 31.10 8.27 -37.42
CA THR A 314 32.20 9.24 -37.28
C THR A 314 32.06 10.09 -36.02
N LEU A 315 33.11 9.99 -35.23
CA LEU A 315 33.54 10.76 -34.08
C LEU A 315 33.60 12.27 -34.40
N LEU A 316 32.94 13.13 -33.61
CA LEU A 316 33.35 14.54 -33.45
C LEU A 316 33.11 15.01 -32.01
N THR A 317 34.23 15.04 -31.31
CA THR A 317 34.55 15.78 -30.09
C THR A 317 34.03 17.22 -30.09
N SER A 318 33.38 17.63 -28.99
CA SER A 318 33.41 19.03 -28.55
C SER A 318 33.92 19.09 -27.11
N THR A 319 35.10 19.68 -27.01
CA THR A 319 35.84 20.02 -25.80
C THR A 319 35.20 21.27 -25.19
N SER A 320 34.78 21.18 -23.93
CA SER A 320 34.68 22.35 -23.06
C SER A 320 35.45 22.07 -21.78
N THR A 321 36.66 22.60 -21.73
CA THR A 321 37.49 22.75 -20.54
C THR A 321 36.80 23.69 -19.55
N SER A 322 36.46 23.20 -18.37
CA SER A 322 36.34 24.05 -17.18
C SER A 322 36.95 23.35 -15.97
N THR A 323 37.85 24.10 -15.35
CA THR A 323 38.83 23.77 -14.33
C THR A 323 38.20 23.25 -13.04
N SER A 324 38.87 22.27 -12.44
CA SER A 324 38.59 21.71 -11.12
C SER A 324 38.73 22.74 -10.00
N THR A 325 37.66 22.94 -9.23
CA THR A 325 37.73 23.30 -7.81
C THR A 325 36.76 22.43 -7.04
N SER A 326 37.34 21.58 -6.22
CA SER A 326 36.71 20.67 -5.27
C SER A 326 35.96 21.42 -4.18
N THR A 327 34.65 21.15 -4.03
CA THR A 327 33.89 21.07 -2.77
C THR A 327 32.40 20.91 -3.10
N THR A 328 31.66 20.27 -2.18
CA THR A 328 30.20 20.05 -2.11
C THR A 328 29.65 18.77 -2.78
N THR A 329 29.50 17.76 -1.92
CA THR A 329 28.36 16.81 -1.84
C THR A 329 27.33 16.94 -2.95
N GLU A 330 27.41 16.07 -3.95
CA GLU A 330 26.29 15.79 -4.84
C GLU A 330 25.24 15.01 -4.04
N ALA A 331 24.17 15.71 -3.65
CA ALA A 331 22.93 15.09 -3.24
C ALA A 331 22.32 14.44 -4.50
N SER A 332 22.31 13.11 -4.54
CA SER A 332 21.62 12.36 -5.57
C SER A 332 20.11 12.57 -5.45
N PHE A 333 19.50 12.88 -6.59
CA PHE A 333 18.12 13.32 -6.75
C PHE A 333 17.11 12.18 -6.50
N TYR A 334 16.06 12.51 -5.75
CA TYR A 334 14.85 11.71 -5.55
C TYR A 334 14.07 11.57 -6.87
N ASN A 335 13.70 10.34 -7.21
CA ASN A 335 12.73 10.05 -8.26
C ASN A 335 11.35 9.98 -7.59
N GLY A 336 10.37 10.71 -8.13
CA GLY A 336 9.17 11.18 -7.44
C GLY A 336 8.11 10.14 -7.09
N SER A 337 8.42 9.18 -6.23
CA SER A 337 7.42 8.29 -5.62
C SER A 337 7.80 8.07 -4.16
N VAL A 338 6.84 8.20 -3.23
CA VAL A 338 6.99 7.65 -1.87
C VAL A 338 7.55 6.24 -2.02
N PRO A 339 8.73 5.91 -1.44
CA PRO A 339 9.29 4.58 -1.59
C PRO A 339 8.25 3.57 -1.16
N ASP A 340 7.93 2.58 -2.01
CA ASP A 340 7.01 1.50 -1.64
C ASP A 340 7.49 0.90 -0.32
N PRO A 341 6.79 1.13 0.82
CA PRO A 341 7.30 0.75 2.14
C PRO A 341 7.40 -0.77 2.32
N VAL A 342 6.93 -1.56 1.35
CA VAL A 342 6.75 -3.00 1.50
C VAL A 342 7.92 -3.77 0.90
N SER A 343 9.13 -3.35 1.26
CA SER A 343 10.24 -4.30 1.33
C SER A 343 10.04 -5.19 2.56
N VAL A 344 9.21 -6.23 2.47
CA VAL A 344 9.11 -7.24 3.55
C VAL A 344 10.52 -7.77 3.82
N ALA A 345 11.00 -7.59 5.05
CA ALA A 345 12.30 -8.07 5.47
C ALA A 345 12.30 -9.61 5.49
N ASP A 346 13.44 -10.22 5.19
CA ASP A 346 13.62 -11.68 5.24
C ASP A 346 13.65 -12.22 6.69
N ALA A 347 13.94 -11.34 7.66
CA ALA A 347 13.68 -11.56 9.07
C ALA A 347 13.39 -10.23 9.77
N PHE A 348 12.43 -10.24 10.71
CA PHE A 348 12.05 -9.06 11.47
C PHE A 348 11.77 -9.40 12.93
N TYR A 349 12.44 -8.70 13.84
CA TYR A 349 12.37 -8.91 15.28
C TYR A 349 11.81 -7.65 15.93
N THR A 350 10.53 -7.67 16.30
CA THR A 350 9.90 -6.57 17.04
C THR A 350 10.36 -6.50 18.49
N PHE A 351 10.81 -7.62 19.06
CA PHE A 351 11.16 -7.73 20.48
C PHE A 351 10.01 -7.50 21.46
N ASP A 352 8.76 -7.67 21.01
CA ASP A 352 7.57 -7.61 21.85
C ASP A 352 7.45 -8.86 22.75
N GLU A 353 8.05 -8.81 23.94
CA GLU A 353 8.07 -9.89 24.95
C GLU A 353 8.78 -11.19 24.52
N ASN A 354 9.29 -11.24 23.30
CA ASN A 354 9.92 -12.43 22.73
C ASN A 354 11.10 -12.07 21.80
N VAL A 355 11.82 -13.09 21.35
CA VAL A 355 12.94 -12.96 20.41
C VAL A 355 12.66 -13.71 19.11
N PHE A 356 11.39 -13.83 18.74
CA PHE A 356 10.93 -14.57 17.58
C PHE A 356 10.88 -13.67 16.36
N ASP A 357 11.07 -14.30 15.20
CA ASP A 357 10.95 -13.63 13.92
C ASP A 357 9.47 -13.57 13.52
N LEU A 358 9.02 -12.39 13.07
CA LEU A 358 7.63 -12.18 12.66
C LEU A 358 7.33 -12.75 11.27
N TYR A 359 8.33 -12.81 10.39
CA TYR A 359 8.14 -13.15 8.98
C TYR A 359 8.67 -14.52 8.58
N SER A 360 9.65 -15.06 9.32
CA SER A 360 10.23 -16.39 9.05
C SER A 360 10.30 -17.27 10.30
N TYR A 361 10.80 -18.50 10.14
CA TYR A 361 11.01 -19.45 11.25
C TYR A 361 12.35 -19.24 12.00
N ARG A 362 13.03 -18.10 11.82
CA ARG A 362 14.34 -17.79 12.43
C ARG A 362 14.21 -17.25 13.84
N ASN A 363 13.62 -18.05 14.71
CA ASN A 363 13.42 -17.67 16.09
C ASN A 363 14.74 -17.61 16.86
N GLY A 364 14.94 -16.50 17.57
CA GLY A 364 16.07 -16.29 18.45
C GLY A 364 16.01 -17.17 19.70
N LYS A 365 17.18 -17.42 20.26
CA LYS A 365 17.38 -18.04 21.56
C LYS A 365 18.31 -17.17 22.38
N VAL A 366 17.85 -16.77 23.56
CA VAL A 366 18.68 -16.04 24.52
C VAL A 366 19.75 -16.99 25.09
N ILE A 367 21.00 -16.51 25.12
CA ILE A 367 22.17 -17.23 25.62
C ILE A 367 22.87 -16.38 26.69
N GLY A 368 23.27 -17.03 27.79
CA GLY A 368 23.93 -16.36 28.92
C GLY A 368 22.94 -16.02 30.02
N GLY A 369 22.67 -14.72 30.21
CA GLY A 369 21.72 -14.20 31.19
C GLY A 369 20.26 -14.29 30.73
N SER A 370 19.37 -13.62 31.47
CA SER A 370 17.98 -13.42 31.04
C SER A 370 17.87 -12.14 30.22
N VAL A 371 16.68 -11.87 29.69
CA VAL A 371 16.35 -10.58 29.09
C VAL A 371 15.12 -10.03 29.78
N SER A 372 14.99 -8.72 29.77
CA SER A 372 13.77 -8.01 30.18
C SER A 372 13.32 -7.13 29.02
N TYR A 373 12.13 -6.57 29.13
CA TYR A 373 11.54 -5.73 28.11
C TYR A 373 11.08 -4.41 28.72
N ILE A 374 11.19 -3.33 27.95
CA ILE A 374 10.68 -2.00 28.30
C ILE A 374 9.83 -1.47 27.14
N GLN A 375 9.14 -0.34 27.33
CA GLN A 375 8.49 0.35 26.22
C GLN A 375 9.48 0.61 25.08
N GLY A 376 9.08 0.25 23.86
CA GLY A 376 9.92 0.33 22.68
C GLY A 376 10.02 1.72 22.06
N TYR A 377 10.57 1.77 20.84
CA TYR A 377 10.54 2.91 19.93
C TYR A 377 9.09 3.32 19.63
N VAL A 378 8.17 2.36 19.52
CA VAL A 378 6.73 2.61 19.47
C VAL A 378 6.08 2.27 20.81
N ALA A 379 5.08 3.04 21.23
CA ALA A 379 4.50 2.87 22.57
C ALA A 379 3.73 1.57 22.79
N TYR A 380 3.19 0.99 21.70
CA TYR A 380 2.43 -0.25 21.75
C TYR A 380 3.31 -1.49 21.67
N GLY A 381 4.61 -1.32 21.40
CA GLY A 381 5.61 -2.38 21.37
C GLY A 381 6.59 -2.30 22.53
N GLN A 382 7.45 -3.30 22.62
CA GLN A 382 8.50 -3.39 23.62
C GLN A 382 9.87 -3.57 22.98
N ALA A 383 10.88 -2.98 23.61
CA ALA A 383 12.26 -3.21 23.26
C ALA A 383 12.91 -4.23 24.19
N ILE A 384 13.79 -5.05 23.64
CA ILE A 384 14.62 -5.96 24.42
C ILE A 384 15.73 -5.19 25.15
N VAL A 385 15.94 -5.53 26.41
CA VAL A 385 16.98 -4.96 27.25
C VAL A 385 18.18 -5.88 27.31
N LEU A 386 19.33 -5.39 26.86
CA LEU A 386 20.63 -6.05 26.99
C LEU A 386 21.55 -5.17 27.83
N ASN A 387 21.41 -5.17 29.14
CA ASN A 387 22.27 -4.39 30.05
C ASN A 387 22.55 -5.12 31.37
N GLN A 388 22.34 -6.42 31.38
CA GLN A 388 22.50 -7.24 32.58
C GLN A 388 23.98 -7.44 32.92
N SER A 389 24.25 -7.66 34.21
CA SER A 389 25.59 -7.96 34.73
C SER A 389 26.20 -9.24 34.14
N ILE A 390 25.36 -10.12 33.59
CA ILE A 390 25.76 -11.36 32.93
C ILE A 390 25.78 -11.10 31.41
N PRO A 391 26.88 -11.42 30.70
CA PRO A 391 26.93 -11.35 29.24
C PRO A 391 25.75 -12.10 28.62
N THR A 392 24.93 -11.38 27.87
CA THR A 392 23.70 -11.89 27.27
C THR A 392 23.69 -11.56 25.79
N GLN A 393 23.30 -12.53 24.97
CA GLN A 393 23.19 -12.38 23.52
C GLN A 393 22.01 -13.20 22.99
N ILE A 394 21.60 -12.93 21.76
CA ILE A 394 20.55 -13.69 21.08
C ILE A 394 21.20 -14.44 19.92
N ASN A 395 21.01 -15.75 19.89
CA ASN A 395 21.45 -16.61 18.81
C ASN A 395 20.26 -17.03 17.96
N ILE A 396 20.33 -16.81 16.66
CA ILE A 396 19.29 -17.16 15.70
C ILE A 396 19.79 -18.25 14.75
N LYS A 397 18.92 -19.22 14.45
CA LYS A 397 19.13 -20.28 13.46
C LYS A 397 17.85 -20.55 12.66
N PRO A 398 17.97 -21.00 11.39
CA PRO A 398 19.20 -21.11 10.61
C PRO A 398 19.74 -19.74 10.18
N ALA A 399 21.03 -19.64 9.87
CA ALA A 399 21.59 -18.42 9.30
C ALA A 399 21.12 -18.20 7.84
N PHE A 400 21.40 -17.01 7.31
CA PHE A 400 21.20 -16.73 5.90
C PHE A 400 22.28 -17.38 5.04
N ASN A 401 21.87 -17.93 3.89
CA ASN A 401 22.78 -18.49 2.91
C ASN A 401 23.30 -17.36 2.00
N LEU A 402 24.27 -16.60 2.50
CA LEU A 402 24.87 -15.49 1.76
C LEU A 402 26.00 -16.01 0.86
N THR A 403 26.10 -15.40 -0.32
CA THR A 403 27.13 -15.66 -1.33
C THR A 403 27.82 -14.34 -1.70
N VAL A 404 28.92 -14.38 -2.45
CA VAL A 404 29.61 -13.17 -2.94
C VAL A 404 28.71 -12.27 -3.81
N SER A 405 27.66 -12.81 -4.41
CA SER A 405 26.65 -12.10 -5.19
C SER A 405 25.46 -11.59 -4.36
N SER A 406 25.36 -11.98 -3.10
CA SER A 406 24.26 -11.57 -2.23
C SER A 406 24.40 -10.10 -1.85
N ALA A 407 23.33 -9.34 -2.03
CA ALA A 407 23.15 -8.03 -1.40
C ALA A 407 22.41 -8.20 -0.08
N PHE A 408 22.57 -7.25 0.84
CA PHE A 408 21.78 -7.25 2.07
C PHE A 408 21.67 -5.86 2.69
N THR A 409 20.69 -5.74 3.57
CA THR A 409 20.51 -4.62 4.50
C THR A 409 20.25 -5.16 5.88
N ILE A 410 20.93 -4.61 6.89
CA ILE A 410 20.65 -4.86 8.29
C ILE A 410 20.33 -3.52 8.93
N GLU A 411 19.22 -3.41 9.64
CA GLU A 411 18.86 -2.16 10.30
C GLU A 411 17.93 -2.35 11.49
N GLY A 412 17.84 -1.35 12.35
CA GLY A 412 16.91 -1.34 13.49
C GLY A 412 17.18 -0.18 14.43
N PHE A 413 16.35 -0.07 15.46
CA PHE A 413 16.45 0.97 16.48
C PHE A 413 17.24 0.51 17.70
N PHE A 414 18.18 1.35 18.12
CA PHE A 414 19.07 1.10 19.26
C PHE A 414 19.09 2.31 20.17
N MET A 415 18.93 2.11 21.47
CA MET A 415 19.14 3.16 22.47
C MET A 415 20.25 2.73 23.42
N LEU A 416 21.35 3.49 23.42
CA LEU A 416 22.55 3.19 24.19
C LEU A 416 22.39 3.70 25.63
N GLN A 417 22.82 2.91 26.61
CA GLN A 417 22.93 3.37 28.00
C GLN A 417 24.35 3.80 28.39
N LYS A 418 25.31 3.61 27.49
CA LYS A 418 26.72 3.90 27.74
C LYS A 418 27.36 4.51 26.50
N THR A 419 28.01 5.66 26.67
CA THR A 419 28.84 6.28 25.63
C THR A 419 30.12 5.48 25.40
N GLN A 420 30.72 5.63 24.22
CA GLN A 420 32.01 5.02 23.89
C GLN A 420 32.04 3.47 24.01
N MET A 421 30.91 2.82 23.75
CA MET A 421 30.76 1.37 23.85
C MET A 421 31.57 0.61 22.79
N ASN A 422 32.05 -0.59 23.16
CA ASN A 422 32.52 -1.59 22.21
C ASN A 422 31.55 -2.78 22.26
N ALA A 423 30.85 -3.04 21.17
CA ALA A 423 29.80 -4.06 21.12
C ALA A 423 29.60 -4.58 19.70
N ILE A 424 29.21 -5.84 19.58
CA ILE A 424 28.63 -6.38 18.34
C ILE A 424 27.13 -6.14 18.42
N LEU A 425 26.61 -5.30 17.53
CA LEU A 425 25.17 -5.07 17.45
C LEU A 425 24.50 -6.29 16.82
N ILE A 426 25.05 -6.73 15.69
CA ILE A 426 24.62 -7.93 14.99
C ILE A 426 25.74 -8.51 14.14
N GLN A 427 25.78 -9.84 14.06
CA GLN A 427 26.72 -10.60 13.27
C GLN A 427 25.98 -11.71 12.51
N LEU A 428 25.93 -11.64 11.17
CA LEU A 428 25.22 -12.63 10.35
C LEU A 428 26.06 -13.90 10.13
N MET A 429 27.38 -13.73 10.02
CA MET A 429 28.38 -14.75 9.80
C MET A 429 29.64 -14.35 10.57
N PRO A 430 30.63 -15.24 10.78
CA PRO A 430 31.86 -14.90 11.49
C PRO A 430 32.55 -13.61 10.99
N TYR A 431 32.31 -13.22 9.73
CA TYR A 431 32.96 -12.10 9.07
C TYR A 431 32.04 -10.96 8.63
N ILE A 432 30.72 -11.04 8.86
CA ILE A 432 29.78 -9.95 8.53
C ILE A 432 29.18 -9.44 9.82
N SER A 433 29.51 -8.22 10.21
CA SER A 433 29.01 -7.63 11.45
C SER A 433 28.84 -6.12 11.37
N MET A 434 27.83 -5.63 12.11
CA MET A 434 27.65 -4.24 12.46
C MET A 434 27.93 -4.08 13.96
N ASN A 435 28.76 -3.12 14.31
CA ASN A 435 29.38 -3.00 15.63
C ASN A 435 29.43 -1.54 16.09
N LEU A 436 29.65 -1.36 17.38
CA LEU A 436 30.15 -0.11 17.95
C LEU A 436 31.62 -0.30 18.32
N THR A 437 32.47 0.65 17.93
CA THR A 437 33.88 0.68 18.32
C THR A 437 34.19 2.04 18.94
N ASN A 438 34.42 2.07 20.25
CA ASN A 438 34.52 3.30 21.04
C ASN A 438 33.34 4.26 20.79
N GLY A 439 32.13 3.73 20.70
CA GLY A 439 30.89 4.48 20.47
C GLY A 439 30.70 4.99 19.04
N ILE A 440 31.53 4.57 18.08
CA ILE A 440 31.39 4.91 16.66
C ILE A 440 30.85 3.67 15.93
N LEU A 441 29.84 3.85 15.08
CA LEU A 441 29.29 2.78 14.24
C LEU A 441 30.37 2.28 13.26
N THR A 442 30.59 0.98 13.26
CA THR A 442 31.52 0.30 12.34
C THR A 442 30.85 -0.93 11.73
N ALA A 443 31.27 -1.29 10.52
CA ALA A 443 30.84 -2.53 9.91
C ALA A 443 32.00 -3.26 9.24
N SER A 444 31.88 -4.58 9.18
CA SER A 444 32.87 -5.49 8.63
C SER A 444 32.22 -6.42 7.61
N LEU A 445 32.91 -6.66 6.49
CA LEU A 445 32.50 -7.57 5.42
C LEU A 445 33.67 -8.43 4.97
N GLY A 446 33.98 -9.48 5.73
CA GLY A 446 35.20 -10.27 5.56
C GLY A 446 36.21 -9.98 6.66
N SER A 447 37.39 -10.60 6.55
CA SER A 447 38.44 -10.47 7.58
C SER A 447 39.14 -9.11 7.58
N ASN A 448 39.23 -8.47 6.42
CA ASN A 448 40.05 -7.26 6.20
C ASN A 448 39.27 -6.05 5.69
N ILE A 449 37.95 -6.16 5.47
CA ILE A 449 37.15 -5.09 4.88
C ILE A 449 36.27 -4.49 5.97
N THR A 450 36.72 -3.34 6.48
CA THR A 450 35.98 -2.58 7.48
C THR A 450 35.65 -1.18 6.99
N ILE A 451 34.61 -0.60 7.57
CA ILE A 451 34.21 0.80 7.44
C ILE A 451 33.88 1.37 8.81
N LYS A 452 34.15 2.66 9.00
CA LYS A 452 33.97 3.37 10.25
C LYS A 452 33.23 4.68 10.00
N GLY A 453 32.22 4.96 10.81
CA GLY A 453 31.47 6.19 10.79
C GLY A 453 32.28 7.38 11.31
N LYS A 454 31.65 8.54 11.31
CA LYS A 454 32.24 9.82 11.72
C LYS A 454 31.79 10.21 13.13
N SER A 455 30.55 9.88 13.46
CA SER A 455 29.87 10.37 14.65
C SER A 455 30.08 9.42 15.84
N VAL A 456 30.26 10.00 17.03
CA VAL A 456 30.13 9.25 18.29
C VAL A 456 28.65 9.25 18.65
N ILE A 457 28.07 8.07 18.77
CA ILE A 457 26.65 7.91 19.07
C ILE A 457 26.38 8.35 20.52
N SER A 458 25.36 9.18 20.69
CA SER A 458 24.88 9.65 21.99
C SER A 458 24.02 8.59 22.71
N THR A 459 23.65 8.90 23.95
CA THR A 459 22.80 8.05 24.81
C THR A 459 21.48 8.77 25.14
N ASP A 460 21.13 9.78 24.36
CA ASP A 460 20.02 10.70 24.60
C ASP A 460 18.72 10.26 23.92
N GLY A 461 18.75 9.19 23.12
CA GLY A 461 17.58 8.71 22.41
C GLY A 461 17.77 7.40 21.67
N TRP A 462 16.72 7.07 20.92
CA TRP A 462 16.73 6.01 19.93
C TRP A 462 17.50 6.48 18.69
N HIS A 463 18.40 5.63 18.21
CA HIS A 463 19.09 5.80 16.95
C HIS A 463 18.75 4.68 15.99
N HIS A 464 18.51 5.00 14.73
CA HIS A 464 18.37 4.01 13.68
C HIS A 464 19.73 3.74 13.05
N PHE A 465 20.24 2.52 13.19
CA PHE A 465 21.48 2.12 12.53
C PHE A 465 21.18 1.22 11.36
N SER A 466 21.82 1.48 10.22
CA SER A 466 21.72 0.61 9.05
C SER A 466 23.10 0.26 8.48
N PHE A 467 23.22 -0.96 7.98
CA PHE A 467 24.36 -1.45 7.21
C PHE A 467 23.87 -2.09 5.92
N VAL A 468 24.21 -1.48 4.79
CA VAL A 468 23.82 -1.93 3.44
C VAL A 468 25.05 -2.41 2.69
N TYR A 469 24.96 -3.59 2.08
CA TYR A 469 25.90 -4.05 1.06
C TYR A 469 25.16 -4.27 -0.27
N ASP A 470 25.59 -3.54 -1.29
CA ASP A 470 25.10 -3.64 -2.67
C ASP A 470 26.09 -4.45 -3.50
N SER A 471 25.69 -5.65 -3.89
CA SER A 471 26.50 -6.58 -4.67
C SER A 471 26.66 -6.19 -6.14
N ILE A 472 25.76 -5.36 -6.68
CA ILE A 472 25.82 -4.86 -8.06
C ILE A 472 26.82 -3.71 -8.14
N ARG A 473 26.75 -2.78 -7.18
CA ARG A 473 27.64 -1.61 -7.11
C ARG A 473 28.97 -1.92 -6.42
N HIS A 474 29.08 -3.07 -5.76
CA HIS A 474 30.23 -3.43 -4.92
C HIS A 474 30.55 -2.38 -3.86
N THR A 475 29.48 -1.87 -3.22
CA THR A 475 29.56 -0.82 -2.20
C THR A 475 28.98 -1.29 -0.89
N MET A 476 29.63 -0.90 0.21
CA MET A 476 29.08 -1.06 1.55
C MET A 476 28.95 0.31 2.23
N THR A 477 27.79 0.57 2.82
CA THR A 477 27.45 1.86 3.41
C THR A 477 26.84 1.65 4.79
N ILE A 478 27.23 2.48 5.74
CA ILE A 478 26.61 2.55 7.07
C ILE A 478 25.90 3.88 7.26
N TYR A 479 24.75 3.82 7.93
CA TYR A 479 23.88 4.97 8.17
C TYR A 479 23.60 5.11 9.67
N ASN A 480 23.51 6.36 10.11
CA ASN A 480 22.99 6.72 11.43
C ASN A 480 21.82 7.69 11.24
N ASP A 481 20.64 7.33 11.74
CA ASP A 481 19.41 8.13 11.66
C ASP A 481 19.06 8.52 10.21
N GLY A 482 19.27 7.57 9.29
CA GLY A 482 19.08 7.76 7.84
C GLY A 482 20.20 8.52 7.14
N ILE A 483 21.18 9.07 7.86
CA ILE A 483 22.29 9.85 7.30
C ILE A 483 23.48 8.95 7.01
N VAL A 484 24.08 9.09 5.82
CA VAL A 484 25.30 8.35 5.43
C VAL A 484 26.47 8.75 6.33
N GLU A 485 26.93 7.80 7.14
CA GLU A 485 28.11 7.97 7.98
C GLU A 485 29.39 7.72 7.17
N ALA A 486 29.40 6.65 6.38
CA ALA A 486 30.51 6.30 5.48
C ALA A 486 30.06 5.33 4.37
N THR A 487 30.69 5.44 3.20
CA THR A 487 30.60 4.50 2.09
C THR A 487 31.99 4.02 1.67
N LYS A 488 32.13 2.74 1.37
CA LYS A 488 33.32 2.14 0.79
C LYS A 488 32.93 1.39 -0.48
N SER A 489 33.66 1.61 -1.56
CA SER A 489 33.38 1.07 -2.90
C SER A 489 34.47 0.10 -3.34
N SER A 490 34.25 -0.55 -4.49
CA SER A 490 35.19 -1.50 -5.09
C SER A 490 35.53 -2.67 -4.16
N ILE A 491 34.50 -3.19 -3.48
CA ILE A 491 34.62 -4.26 -2.49
C ILE A 491 34.34 -5.61 -3.15
N THR A 492 35.22 -6.58 -2.92
CA THR A 492 34.94 -8.00 -3.18
C THR A 492 34.76 -8.70 -1.84
N PRO A 493 33.54 -9.16 -1.49
CA PRO A 493 33.28 -9.77 -0.19
C PRO A 493 34.04 -11.09 -0.03
N GLU A 494 34.62 -11.32 1.14
CA GLU A 494 35.09 -12.64 1.55
C GLU A 494 33.95 -13.43 2.20
N ILE A 495 32.97 -13.85 1.39
CA ILE A 495 31.85 -14.68 1.87
C ILE A 495 32.16 -16.14 1.52
N SER A 496 32.61 -16.92 2.50
CA SER A 496 32.89 -18.35 2.30
C SER A 496 31.59 -19.18 2.35
N SER A 497 31.45 -20.14 1.43
CA SER A 497 30.28 -21.00 1.25
C SER A 497 30.04 -22.02 2.39
N ASN A 498 30.92 -22.09 3.39
CA ASN A 498 30.97 -23.19 4.36
C ASN A 498 30.53 -22.83 5.80
N ASN A 499 29.82 -21.71 6.00
CA ASN A 499 29.40 -21.26 7.34
C ASN A 499 27.93 -21.56 7.68
N SER A 500 27.30 -22.53 7.02
CA SER A 500 25.86 -22.83 7.13
C SER A 500 25.37 -23.17 8.55
N ASN A 501 26.29 -23.38 9.51
CA ASN A 501 25.98 -23.75 10.89
C ASN A 501 26.27 -22.67 11.95
N SER A 502 26.88 -21.54 11.56
CA SER A 502 27.11 -20.40 12.44
C SER A 502 25.79 -19.68 12.72
N PRO A 503 25.42 -19.39 13.97
CA PRO A 503 24.21 -18.61 14.25
C PRO A 503 24.40 -17.15 13.86
N ILE A 504 23.30 -16.47 13.57
CA ILE A 504 23.27 -15.00 13.62
C ILE A 504 23.30 -14.62 15.10
N ILE A 505 24.15 -13.65 15.48
CA ILE A 505 24.34 -13.24 16.87
C ILE A 505 23.96 -11.77 17.01
N ILE A 506 23.15 -11.43 18.01
CA ILE A 506 22.74 -10.06 18.32
C ILE A 506 23.23 -9.68 19.72
N GLY A 507 23.80 -8.46 19.82
CA GLY A 507 23.97 -7.74 21.08
C GLY A 507 25.15 -8.14 21.96
N VAL A 508 26.21 -8.77 21.44
CA VAL A 508 27.37 -9.16 22.25
C VAL A 508 28.08 -7.93 22.81
N GLY A 509 28.08 -7.79 24.13
CA GLY A 509 28.69 -6.64 24.83
C GLY A 509 27.91 -5.34 24.68
N PHE A 510 26.74 -5.37 24.02
CA PHE A 510 25.85 -4.23 23.94
C PHE A 510 25.24 -3.94 25.32
N GLN A 511 25.11 -2.66 25.66
CA GLN A 511 24.50 -2.17 26.90
C GLN A 511 23.43 -1.13 26.57
N GLY A 512 22.20 -1.59 26.39
CA GLY A 512 21.11 -0.73 25.95
C GLY A 512 19.84 -1.49 25.58
N TYR A 513 19.07 -0.87 24.71
CA TYR A 513 17.79 -1.36 24.21
C TYR A 513 17.83 -1.54 22.69
N ILE A 514 17.18 -2.59 22.19
CA ILE A 514 17.06 -2.88 20.75
C ILE A 514 15.58 -3.06 20.42
N ASP A 515 15.13 -2.48 19.31
CA ASP A 515 13.76 -2.58 18.82
C ASP A 515 13.74 -2.64 17.28
N GLN A 516 12.69 -3.25 16.72
CA GLN A 516 12.41 -3.38 15.28
C GLN A 516 13.63 -3.72 14.42
N LEU A 517 14.39 -4.75 14.80
CA LEU A 517 15.57 -5.18 14.06
C LEU A 517 15.15 -5.97 12.81
N SER A 518 15.57 -5.53 11.64
CA SER A 518 15.27 -6.16 10.35
C SER A 518 16.53 -6.58 9.60
N ILE A 519 16.40 -7.66 8.82
CA ILE A 519 17.43 -8.15 7.91
C ILE A 519 16.74 -8.42 6.57
N SER A 520 17.23 -7.76 5.51
CA SER A 520 16.75 -7.94 4.13
C SER A 520 17.87 -8.47 3.25
N LEU A 521 17.61 -9.45 2.39
CA LEU A 521 18.55 -10.03 1.41
C LEU A 521 18.60 -9.22 0.10
N LYS A 522 18.44 -7.91 0.24
CA LYS A 522 18.57 -6.92 -0.82
C LYS A 522 19.17 -5.63 -0.27
N ALA A 523 19.87 -4.90 -1.12
CA ALA A 523 20.35 -3.57 -0.78
C ALA A 523 19.21 -2.56 -0.88
N LYS A 524 18.87 -1.92 0.24
CA LYS A 524 17.94 -0.78 0.26
C LYS A 524 18.64 0.48 -0.25
N SER A 525 17.91 1.32 -0.97
CA SER A 525 18.43 2.61 -1.41
C SER A 525 18.51 3.59 -0.24
N PHE A 526 19.23 4.70 -0.43
CA PHE A 526 19.33 5.75 0.59
C PHE A 526 17.95 6.28 0.98
N GLU A 527 17.04 6.41 0.02
CA GLU A 527 15.70 6.94 0.22
C GLU A 527 14.87 6.01 1.12
N VAL A 528 14.97 4.70 0.92
CA VAL A 528 14.28 3.71 1.76
C VAL A 528 14.88 3.70 3.17
N ILE A 529 16.21 3.76 3.30
CA ILE A 529 16.86 3.84 4.62
C ILE A 529 16.45 5.11 5.37
N LEU A 530 16.39 6.25 4.68
CA LEU A 530 15.93 7.51 5.27
C LEU A 530 14.46 7.43 5.69
N TRP A 531 13.62 6.77 4.88
CA TRP A 531 12.22 6.52 5.20
C TRP A 531 12.07 5.68 6.47
N ASP A 532 12.70 4.50 6.50
CA ASP A 532 12.64 3.56 7.62
C ASP A 532 13.16 4.20 8.92
N ALA A 533 14.22 5.01 8.82
CA ALA A 533 14.82 5.67 9.97
C ALA A 533 14.00 6.84 10.53
N THR A 534 13.24 7.55 9.69
CA THR A 534 12.76 8.90 10.04
C THR A 534 11.27 9.13 9.85
N VAL A 535 10.53 8.25 9.18
CA VAL A 535 9.07 8.31 9.14
C VAL A 535 8.51 7.66 10.39
N ALA A 536 7.86 8.46 11.24
CA ALA A 536 7.16 7.97 12.42
C ALA A 536 5.81 7.35 12.03
N ALA A 537 5.06 7.99 11.13
CA ALA A 537 3.84 7.45 10.55
C ALA A 537 3.48 8.16 9.23
N TYR A 538 2.71 7.47 8.38
CA TYR A 538 2.15 8.01 7.15
C TYR A 538 0.70 7.53 6.98
N TYR A 539 -0.24 8.47 6.86
CA TYR A 539 -1.66 8.19 6.68
C TYR A 539 -2.16 8.81 5.37
N PRO A 540 -2.36 8.01 4.32
CA PRO A 540 -2.88 8.52 3.05
C PRO A 540 -4.36 8.90 3.13
N LEU A 541 -5.07 8.47 4.18
CA LEU A 541 -6.51 8.74 4.36
C LEU A 541 -7.43 8.20 3.25
N GLU A 542 -7.02 7.11 2.61
CA GLU A 542 -7.74 6.43 1.52
C GLU A 542 -8.62 5.24 1.98
N LEU A 543 -8.71 4.15 1.20
CA LEU A 543 -9.60 2.99 1.46
C LEU A 543 -9.33 2.28 2.80
N SER A 544 -8.08 2.30 3.26
CA SER A 544 -7.63 1.84 4.57
C SER A 544 -7.13 3.00 5.42
N TRP A 545 -7.89 4.09 5.45
CA TRP A 545 -7.54 5.37 6.10
C TRP A 545 -7.13 5.31 7.58
N LEU A 546 -7.39 4.20 8.28
CA LEU A 546 -6.92 4.00 9.67
C LEU A 546 -5.53 3.38 9.75
N ASP A 547 -5.02 2.79 8.68
CA ASP A 547 -3.75 2.07 8.70
C ASP A 547 -2.58 3.05 8.55
N ASP A 548 -1.58 2.89 9.40
CA ASP A 548 -0.28 3.53 9.21
C ASP A 548 0.47 2.82 8.08
N ARG A 549 0.75 3.56 7.01
CA ARG A 549 1.58 3.11 5.87
C ARG A 549 3.07 3.39 6.09
N GLY A 550 3.42 4.02 7.21
CA GLY A 550 4.79 4.14 7.68
C GLY A 550 5.33 2.83 8.28
N PRO A 551 6.60 2.81 8.70
CA PRO A 551 7.28 1.59 9.15
C PRO A 551 6.83 1.09 10.53
N ASN A 552 6.02 1.86 11.27
CA ASN A 552 5.79 1.67 12.70
C ASN A 552 4.44 1.07 13.07
N GLY A 553 3.50 0.94 12.12
CA GLY A 553 2.19 0.33 12.35
C GLY A 553 1.33 1.05 13.40
N LEU A 554 1.48 2.38 13.53
CA LEU A 554 0.73 3.20 14.49
C LEU A 554 -0.70 3.47 13.98
N ASN A 555 -1.52 2.44 13.86
CA ASN A 555 -2.87 2.57 13.31
C ASN A 555 -3.74 3.55 14.13
N ALA A 556 -4.55 4.32 13.41
CA ALA A 556 -5.42 5.33 13.95
C ALA A 556 -6.82 4.80 14.29
N GLY A 557 -7.59 5.62 14.99
CA GLY A 557 -9.03 5.48 15.15
C GLY A 557 -9.73 6.79 14.84
N ALA A 558 -10.99 6.73 14.42
CA ALA A 558 -11.72 7.92 14.03
C ALA A 558 -13.20 7.84 14.36
N SER A 559 -13.87 8.99 14.35
CA SER A 559 -15.30 9.10 14.61
C SER A 559 -15.89 10.27 13.84
N LYS A 560 -17.08 10.05 13.26
CA LYS A 560 -17.89 11.05 12.57
C LYS A 560 -17.19 11.78 11.41
N VAL A 561 -16.12 11.23 10.86
CA VAL A 561 -15.54 11.72 9.61
C VAL A 561 -16.25 11.10 8.40
N LEU A 562 -16.17 11.75 7.25
CA LEU A 562 -16.76 11.26 6.00
C LEU A 562 -15.70 11.21 4.90
N PRO A 563 -15.55 10.11 4.16
CA PRO A 563 -14.66 10.07 3.01
C PRO A 563 -15.20 10.98 1.90
N ILE A 564 -14.30 11.71 1.25
CA ILE A 564 -14.58 12.58 0.09
C ILE A 564 -13.49 12.39 -0.97
N TYR A 565 -13.66 12.96 -2.16
CA TYR A 565 -12.55 13.09 -3.10
C TYR A 565 -11.45 13.99 -2.53
N GLY A 566 -10.25 13.43 -2.47
CA GLY A 566 -9.06 14.03 -1.87
C GLY A 566 -8.23 14.87 -2.83
N TRP A 567 -7.04 15.22 -2.36
CA TRP A 567 -5.94 15.66 -3.20
C TRP A 567 -5.41 14.46 -4.01
N GLN A 568 -5.20 13.33 -3.34
CA GLN A 568 -4.79 12.08 -3.96
C GLN A 568 -5.88 11.02 -3.73
N TYR A 569 -6.73 10.84 -4.74
CA TYR A 569 -7.90 9.94 -4.69
C TYR A 569 -8.96 10.32 -3.63
N ASN A 570 -8.76 9.94 -2.37
CA ASN A 570 -9.72 10.10 -1.27
C ASN A 570 -9.13 10.93 -0.14
N ALA A 571 -9.98 11.61 0.64
CA ALA A 571 -9.60 12.35 1.83
C ALA A 571 -10.70 12.23 2.89
N LEU A 572 -10.46 12.76 4.09
CA LEU A 572 -11.46 12.79 5.15
C LEU A 572 -11.99 14.20 5.38
N ASN A 573 -13.32 14.30 5.42
CA ASN A 573 -14.05 15.50 5.82
C ASN A 573 -14.44 15.43 7.30
N PHE A 574 -14.29 16.57 7.99
CA PHE A 574 -14.45 16.70 9.44
C PHE A 574 -15.63 17.59 9.85
N ASN A 575 -16.53 17.94 8.93
CA ASN A 575 -17.59 18.94 9.17
C ASN A 575 -18.63 18.51 10.23
N ASN A 576 -18.71 17.23 10.57
CA ASN A 576 -19.63 16.77 11.61
C ASN A 576 -19.14 17.22 13.00
N THR A 577 -20.07 17.67 13.85
CA THR A 577 -19.74 18.10 15.21
C THR A 577 -19.07 17.01 16.02
N GLY A 578 -17.87 17.32 16.51
CA GLY A 578 -17.03 16.39 17.27
C GLY A 578 -16.35 15.33 16.41
N ALA A 579 -16.26 15.52 15.09
CA ALA A 579 -15.47 14.63 14.23
C ALA A 579 -14.00 14.69 14.61
N TYR A 580 -13.37 13.52 14.66
CA TYR A 580 -11.94 13.40 14.93
C TYR A 580 -11.34 12.19 14.24
N TYR A 581 -10.04 12.26 14.05
CA TYR A 581 -9.16 11.16 13.67
C TYR A 581 -7.96 11.20 14.60
N LYS A 582 -7.54 10.09 15.20
CA LYS A 582 -6.46 10.09 16.18
C LYS A 582 -5.55 8.88 16.04
N ALA A 583 -4.26 9.13 16.10
CA ALA A 583 -3.23 8.11 16.22
C ALA A 583 -2.42 8.39 17.48
N ASN A 584 -2.09 7.34 18.25
CA ASN A 584 -1.26 7.47 19.44
C ASN A 584 -0.01 6.61 19.31
N GLY A 585 0.92 6.79 20.24
CA GLY A 585 2.07 5.91 20.39
C GLY A 585 3.38 6.50 19.87
N PHE A 586 3.39 7.79 19.54
CA PHE A 586 4.57 8.52 19.10
C PHE A 586 5.48 8.85 20.29
N THR A 587 6.53 8.05 20.51
CA THR A 587 7.44 8.24 21.67
C THR A 587 8.50 9.31 21.44
N VAL A 588 8.86 9.57 20.17
CA VAL A 588 9.94 10.52 19.80
C VAL A 588 9.42 11.96 19.64
N LEU A 589 8.11 12.16 19.45
CA LEU A 589 7.59 13.50 19.20
C LEU A 589 7.76 14.43 20.42
N GLY A 590 8.49 15.52 20.19
CA GLY A 590 8.83 16.54 21.16
C GLY A 590 9.92 16.13 22.16
N THR A 591 10.51 14.94 22.07
CA THR A 591 11.59 14.59 23.00
C THR A 591 12.69 15.66 22.93
N PRO A 592 13.30 16.04 24.07
CA PRO A 592 14.33 17.06 24.07
C PRO A 592 15.40 16.74 23.02
N TYR A 593 15.81 17.76 22.28
CA TYR A 593 16.88 17.69 21.29
C TYR A 593 16.59 16.86 20.02
N HIS A 594 15.38 16.32 19.85
CA HIS A 594 14.99 15.60 18.62
C HIS A 594 14.14 16.48 17.71
N ALA A 595 14.54 16.58 16.44
CA ALA A 595 13.78 17.30 15.45
C ALA A 595 12.54 16.51 15.03
N PHE A 596 11.48 17.21 14.62
CA PHE A 596 10.31 16.58 14.03
C PHE A 596 9.68 17.47 12.97
N SER A 597 8.90 16.86 12.10
CA SER A 597 8.10 17.57 11.11
C SER A 597 6.74 16.89 10.92
N ILE A 598 5.76 17.69 10.53
CA ILE A 598 4.46 17.22 10.10
C ILE A 598 4.14 17.89 8.78
N ALA A 599 3.63 17.11 7.83
CA ALA A 599 3.17 17.58 6.56
C ALA A 599 1.80 16.96 6.25
N LEU A 600 0.89 17.73 5.67
CA LEU A 600 -0.43 17.26 5.29
C LEU A 600 -1.08 18.20 4.27
N TRP A 601 -2.05 17.67 3.54
CA TRP A 601 -2.92 18.46 2.69
C TRP A 601 -4.16 18.91 3.46
N VAL A 602 -4.51 20.19 3.34
CA VAL A 602 -5.65 20.79 4.03
C VAL A 602 -6.54 21.53 3.04
N ARG A 603 -7.83 21.27 3.10
CA ARG A 603 -8.88 22.01 2.39
C ARG A 603 -9.85 22.60 3.39
N ALA A 604 -9.66 23.88 3.69
CA ALA A 604 -10.39 24.59 4.74
C ALA A 604 -11.71 25.19 4.22
N GLU A 605 -12.79 25.19 5.01
CA GLU A 605 -13.99 25.95 4.68
C GLU A 605 -13.84 27.45 5.01
N ALA A 606 -14.93 28.23 4.96
CA ALA A 606 -14.87 29.66 5.28
C ALA A 606 -14.55 29.95 6.77
N LYS A 607 -14.79 28.99 7.67
CA LYS A 607 -14.51 29.09 9.12
C LYS A 607 -13.97 27.76 9.68
N PRO A 608 -12.73 27.40 9.37
CA PRO A 608 -12.25 26.05 9.55
C PRO A 608 -11.94 25.68 11.00
N GLY A 609 -11.42 26.57 11.85
CA GLY A 609 -11.04 26.19 13.23
C GLY A 609 -9.73 25.41 13.30
N VAL A 610 -9.55 24.59 14.36
CA VAL A 610 -8.33 23.78 14.60
C VAL A 610 -8.43 22.45 13.89
N PHE A 611 -7.42 22.09 13.09
CA PHE A 611 -7.42 20.85 12.32
C PHE A 611 -6.42 19.81 12.81
N LEU A 612 -5.39 20.20 13.58
CA LEU A 612 -4.40 19.28 14.12
C LEU A 612 -3.96 19.71 15.51
N THR A 613 -3.94 18.76 16.44
CA THR A 613 -3.41 18.91 17.79
C THR A 613 -2.52 17.73 18.13
N ILE A 614 -1.32 18.00 18.63
CA ILE A 614 -0.42 16.98 19.19
C ILE A 614 -0.33 17.19 20.69
N ALA A 615 -0.74 16.18 21.46
CA ALA A 615 -0.68 16.23 22.90
C ALA A 615 -0.60 14.82 23.50
N ASN A 616 -0.17 14.74 24.74
CA ASN A 616 -0.42 13.59 25.60
C ASN A 616 -1.35 14.03 26.75
N PRO A 617 -1.71 13.16 27.72
CA PRO A 617 -2.61 13.55 28.81
C PRO A 617 -2.12 14.70 29.71
N TYR A 618 -0.83 15.05 29.66
CA TYR A 618 -0.17 15.98 30.58
C TYR A 618 0.31 17.27 29.90
N THR A 619 0.66 17.20 28.62
CA THR A 619 1.28 18.32 27.91
C THR A 619 0.82 18.39 26.45
N CYS A 620 0.80 19.61 25.91
CA CYS A 620 0.44 19.89 24.53
C CYS A 620 1.68 20.43 23.80
N LEU A 621 1.95 19.85 22.62
CA LEU A 621 3.17 20.07 21.85
C LEU A 621 2.96 21.07 20.71
N LEU A 622 1.89 20.89 19.93
CA LEU A 622 1.60 21.68 18.74
C LEU A 622 0.10 21.72 18.49
N VAL A 623 -0.39 22.90 18.11
CA VAL A 623 -1.75 23.08 17.60
C VAL A 623 -1.70 23.84 16.28
N LEU A 624 -2.33 23.31 15.23
CA LEU A 624 -2.47 23.95 13.92
C LEU A 624 -3.94 24.24 13.61
N GLY A 625 -4.23 25.47 13.18
CA GLY A 625 -5.60 25.92 12.90
C GLY A 625 -5.66 27.20 12.09
N PHE A 626 -6.89 27.71 11.88
CA PHE A 626 -7.17 28.88 11.05
C PHE A 626 -8.02 29.93 11.77
N GLN A 627 -7.50 31.16 11.97
CA GLN A 627 -8.17 32.29 12.66
C GLN A 627 -9.63 32.56 12.21
N ASN A 628 -10.55 32.79 13.17
CA ASN A 628 -12.02 32.80 13.01
C ASN A 628 -12.62 33.89 12.06
N HIS A 629 -11.81 34.68 11.35
CA HIS A 629 -12.28 35.78 10.50
C HIS A 629 -11.54 35.92 9.15
N ARG A 630 -10.35 35.33 9.00
CA ARG A 630 -9.48 35.55 7.83
C ARG A 630 -8.81 34.27 7.34
N ASN A 631 -9.19 33.10 7.84
CA ASN A 631 -8.55 31.82 7.51
C ASN A 631 -7.02 31.86 7.56
N ILE A 632 -6.48 32.63 8.50
CA ILE A 632 -5.04 32.78 8.67
C ILE A 632 -4.53 31.52 9.36
N LEU A 633 -3.61 30.82 8.70
CA LEU A 633 -2.95 29.65 9.27
C LEU A 633 -2.13 30.05 10.49
N VAL A 634 -2.28 29.31 11.59
CA VAL A 634 -1.49 29.54 12.80
C VAL A 634 -0.95 28.21 13.31
N ALA A 635 0.34 28.21 13.66
CA ALA A 635 0.94 27.18 14.50
C ALA A 635 1.16 27.74 15.91
N HIS A 636 0.48 27.16 16.89
CA HIS A 636 0.61 27.48 18.29
C HIS A 636 1.44 26.40 19.00
N LEU A 637 2.49 26.83 19.69
CA LEU A 637 3.33 25.99 20.51
C LEU A 637 3.24 26.44 21.96
N PRO A 638 2.46 25.73 22.80
CA PRO A 638 2.37 26.03 24.22
C PRO A 638 3.73 25.87 24.92
N ASN A 639 4.09 26.77 25.83
CA ASN A 639 5.27 26.66 26.70
C ASN A 639 6.57 26.35 25.92
N ALA A 640 6.77 27.05 24.80
CA ALA A 640 7.80 26.78 23.81
C ALA A 640 9.10 27.61 23.98
N THR A 641 9.14 28.53 24.94
CA THR A 641 10.32 29.37 25.22
C THR A 641 11.12 28.90 26.44
N ALA A 642 12.33 29.43 26.62
CA ALA A 642 13.17 29.21 27.79
C ALA A 642 12.51 29.64 29.14
N THR A 643 11.58 30.59 29.12
CA THR A 643 10.81 31.04 30.29
C THR A 643 9.49 30.32 30.46
N GLY A 644 9.06 29.60 29.43
CA GLY A 644 7.85 28.80 29.42
C GLY A 644 6.61 29.52 28.91
N GLU A 645 6.83 30.45 27.98
CA GLU A 645 5.78 31.20 27.29
C GLU A 645 5.35 30.47 26.01
N ASP A 646 4.14 30.76 25.56
CA ASP A 646 3.60 30.22 24.32
C ASP A 646 4.16 30.97 23.11
N VAL A 647 4.30 30.27 21.98
CA VAL A 647 4.77 30.86 20.72
C VAL A 647 3.72 30.64 19.62
N ASN A 648 3.28 31.74 19.00
CA ASN A 648 2.41 31.70 17.82
C ASN A 648 3.22 32.02 16.56
N ILE A 649 3.06 31.21 15.53
CA ILE A 649 3.64 31.42 14.21
C ILE A 649 2.50 31.66 13.24
N ILE A 650 2.39 32.90 12.77
CA ILE A 650 1.30 33.36 11.93
C ILE A 650 1.70 33.19 10.47
N GLY A 651 1.02 32.29 9.77
CA GLY A 651 1.18 32.04 8.34
C GLY A 651 0.30 32.96 7.48
N PRO A 652 0.10 32.60 6.20
CA PRO A 652 -0.70 33.39 5.27
C PRO A 652 -2.21 33.17 5.51
N GLU A 653 -3.02 34.05 4.92
CA GLU A 653 -4.44 33.78 4.71
C GLU A 653 -4.60 32.68 3.66
N MET A 654 -5.36 31.65 3.99
CA MET A 654 -5.46 30.43 3.21
C MET A 654 -6.72 30.43 2.35
N PRO A 655 -6.65 29.96 1.09
CA PRO A 655 -7.80 29.94 0.21
C PRO A 655 -8.85 28.96 0.72
N SER A 656 -10.10 29.41 0.84
CA SER A 656 -11.22 28.53 1.17
C SER A 656 -11.52 27.56 0.04
N TYR A 657 -11.89 26.34 0.39
CA TYR A 657 -12.30 25.26 -0.50
C TYR A 657 -11.23 24.81 -1.51
N ALA A 658 -9.97 25.20 -1.34
CA ALA A 658 -8.84 24.75 -2.13
C ALA A 658 -7.86 23.92 -1.29
N TRP A 659 -7.32 22.86 -1.89
CA TRP A 659 -6.26 22.06 -1.27
C TRP A 659 -4.97 22.87 -1.19
N THR A 660 -4.41 22.95 0.00
CA THR A 660 -3.09 23.54 0.23
C THR A 660 -2.28 22.60 1.11
N HIS A 661 -1.07 22.27 0.66
CA HIS A 661 -0.13 21.53 1.48
C HIS A 661 0.42 22.43 2.58
N VAL A 662 0.35 21.96 3.83
CA VAL A 662 0.88 22.63 5.02
C VAL A 662 1.97 21.76 5.62
N ALA A 663 3.08 22.35 6.00
CA ALA A 663 4.10 21.66 6.78
C ALA A 663 4.61 22.51 7.95
N PHE A 664 4.81 21.86 9.08
CA PHE A 664 5.43 22.41 10.27
C PHE A 664 6.72 21.64 10.56
N THR A 665 7.81 22.35 10.84
CA THR A 665 9.07 21.74 11.23
C THR A 665 9.61 22.37 12.51
N TRP A 666 10.27 21.57 13.35
CA TRP A 666 11.02 22.06 14.50
C TRP A 666 12.32 21.29 14.66
N SER A 667 13.41 22.02 14.98
CA SER A 667 14.63 21.41 15.49
C SER A 667 15.34 22.27 16.54
N PRO A 668 16.27 21.69 17.32
CA PRO A 668 17.06 22.46 18.29
C PRO A 668 17.92 23.55 17.66
N ARG A 669 18.27 23.40 16.37
CA ARG A 669 19.13 24.34 15.65
C ARG A 669 18.30 25.42 14.97
N ASP A 670 17.30 24.99 14.22
CA ASP A 670 16.56 25.82 13.27
C ASP A 670 15.23 26.36 13.82
N ARG A 671 14.82 25.85 14.99
CA ARG A 671 13.59 26.25 15.69
C ARG A 671 12.35 25.99 14.82
N ALA A 672 11.24 26.64 15.15
CA ALA A 672 9.95 26.36 14.54
C ALA A 672 9.81 27.10 13.20
N LYS A 673 9.38 26.38 12.16
CA LYS A 673 9.13 26.91 10.81
C LYS A 673 7.79 26.38 10.28
N LEU A 674 7.10 27.23 9.52
CA LEU A 674 5.80 26.95 8.92
C LEU A 674 5.86 27.17 7.41
N TYR A 675 5.44 26.18 6.64
CA TYR A 675 5.49 26.16 5.20
C TYR A 675 4.11 25.93 4.60
N THR A 676 3.88 26.50 3.42
CA THR A 676 2.76 26.14 2.54
C THR A 676 3.27 25.91 1.13
N SER A 677 2.85 24.82 0.49
CA SER A 677 3.26 24.45 -0.87
C SER A 677 4.79 24.51 -1.09
N SER A 678 5.56 23.99 -0.12
CA SER A 678 7.03 24.04 -0.03
C SER A 678 7.69 25.41 0.22
N TYR A 679 6.92 26.50 0.29
CA TYR A 679 7.46 27.83 0.57
C TYR A 679 7.41 28.15 2.07
N LEU A 680 8.52 28.64 2.62
CA LEU A 680 8.58 29.12 3.99
C LEU A 680 7.69 30.36 4.14
N GLN A 681 6.71 30.28 5.01
CA GLN A 681 5.76 31.37 5.27
C GLN A 681 6.12 32.16 6.51
N ALA A 682 6.51 31.46 7.58
CA ALA A 682 6.84 32.07 8.85
C ALA A 682 7.77 31.16 9.67
N ALA A 683 8.52 31.76 10.58
CA ALA A 683 9.40 31.06 11.50
C ALA A 683 9.47 31.82 12.83
N SER A 684 9.80 31.11 13.91
CA SER A 684 10.08 31.72 15.21
C SER A 684 11.31 31.11 15.85
N SER A 685 12.30 31.97 16.14
CA SER A 685 13.47 31.60 16.92
C SER A 685 13.20 31.49 18.42
N GLU A 686 12.06 32.00 18.90
CA GLU A 686 11.69 32.01 20.32
C GLU A 686 11.29 30.61 20.83
N ALA A 687 10.80 29.75 19.91
CA ALA A 687 10.47 28.33 20.12
C ALA A 687 11.72 27.48 20.41
N SER A 688 12.41 27.81 21.48
CA SER A 688 13.74 27.34 21.87
C SER A 688 13.71 26.05 22.68
N THR A 689 12.58 25.72 23.32
CA THR A 689 12.39 24.49 24.11
C THR A 689 10.95 24.01 23.97
N LEU A 690 10.68 22.75 23.64
CA LEU A 690 9.30 22.26 23.56
C LEU A 690 8.76 21.82 24.93
N ASN A 691 7.45 21.92 25.12
CA ASN A 691 6.76 21.76 26.40
C ASN A 691 7.05 20.43 27.11
N ASN A 692 7.14 19.32 26.38
CA ASN A 692 7.48 18.04 26.97
C ASN A 692 8.92 17.95 27.48
N ALA A 693 9.81 18.89 27.15
CA ALA A 693 11.11 19.02 27.80
C ALA A 693 11.02 19.60 29.23
N ARG A 694 9.89 20.22 29.60
CA ARG A 694 9.66 20.85 30.91
C ARG A 694 8.81 19.95 31.80
N GLY A 695 9.44 18.93 32.38
CA GLY A 695 8.83 18.07 33.41
C GLY A 695 9.10 16.58 33.18
N GLY A 696 8.82 15.76 34.21
CA GLY A 696 8.99 14.30 34.17
C GLY A 696 7.98 13.54 33.29
N TYR A 697 7.27 14.23 32.39
CA TYR A 697 6.22 13.69 31.52
C TYR A 697 6.69 13.49 30.07
N ASN A 698 7.99 13.70 29.81
CA ASN A 698 8.66 13.50 28.52
C ASN A 698 8.63 12.05 28.02
N SER A 699 8.39 11.09 28.91
CA SER A 699 8.30 9.66 28.60
C SER A 699 6.92 9.22 28.11
N SER A 700 5.89 10.07 28.24
CA SER A 700 4.53 9.72 27.82
C SER A 700 4.37 9.91 26.30
N PRO A 701 3.92 8.87 25.56
CA PRO A 701 3.70 8.95 24.12
C PRO A 701 2.76 10.08 23.73
N MET A 702 3.06 10.73 22.60
CA MET A 702 2.17 11.72 22.01
C MET A 702 1.04 11.06 21.22
N THR A 703 -0.07 11.78 21.16
CA THR A 703 -1.22 11.53 20.31
C THR A 703 -1.33 12.66 19.29
N ILE A 704 -1.45 12.31 18.02
CA ILE A 704 -1.86 13.23 16.97
C ILE A 704 -3.37 13.11 16.84
N THR A 705 -4.08 14.22 17.00
CA THR A 705 -5.53 14.33 16.79
C THR A 705 -5.79 15.30 15.66
N LEU A 706 -6.55 14.86 14.66
CA LEU A 706 -7.08 15.70 13.61
C LEU A 706 -8.56 15.99 13.87
N GLY A 707 -8.99 17.18 13.47
CA GLY A 707 -10.33 17.67 13.77
C GLY A 707 -10.49 18.08 15.23
N THR A 708 -11.57 17.64 15.87
CA THR A 708 -11.93 18.08 17.22
C THR A 708 -11.01 17.48 18.29
N TYR A 709 -10.30 18.32 19.02
CA TYR A 709 -9.52 17.89 20.19
C TYR A 709 -10.42 17.74 21.43
N ASN A 710 -10.35 16.55 22.06
CA ASN A 710 -11.07 16.21 23.28
C ASN A 710 -10.13 15.60 24.36
N GLY A 711 -8.83 15.94 24.31
CA GLY A 711 -7.84 15.41 25.24
C GLY A 711 -7.82 16.12 26.60
N ALA A 712 -7.08 15.55 27.56
CA ALA A 712 -7.00 16.06 28.93
C ALA A 712 -5.99 17.21 29.11
N ALA A 713 -5.01 17.34 28.21
CA ALA A 713 -4.03 18.42 28.31
C ALA A 713 -4.65 19.76 27.92
N ASN A 714 -4.20 20.81 28.60
CA ASN A 714 -4.53 22.17 28.21
C ASN A 714 -3.67 22.59 27.02
N CYS A 715 -4.28 22.69 25.84
CA CYS A 715 -3.63 23.11 24.61
C CYS A 715 -3.75 24.62 24.31
N GLY A 716 -4.41 25.38 25.18
CA GLY A 716 -4.67 26.81 24.95
C GLY A 716 -5.62 27.09 23.80
N ASP A 717 -5.93 28.38 23.61
CA ASP A 717 -6.68 28.90 22.48
C ASP A 717 -5.71 29.55 21.48
N ILE A 718 -5.97 29.36 20.19
CA ILE A 718 -5.15 29.91 19.10
C ILE A 718 -5.77 31.22 18.62
N GLU A 719 -5.23 32.37 19.04
CA GLU A 719 -5.58 33.69 18.47
C GLU A 719 -7.11 33.89 18.28
N GLY A 720 -7.90 33.54 19.29
CA GLY A 720 -9.37 33.62 19.26
C GLY A 720 -10.12 32.37 18.77
N ILE A 721 -9.47 31.21 18.76
CA ILE A 721 -10.07 29.90 18.43
C ILE A 721 -9.82 28.93 19.55
N SER A 722 -10.87 28.25 20.01
CA SER A 722 -10.68 27.18 20.97
C SER A 722 -10.03 25.96 20.33
N SER A 723 -9.06 25.36 21.01
CA SER A 723 -8.47 24.07 20.60
C SER A 723 -9.52 22.94 20.48
N SER A 724 -10.65 23.08 21.18
CA SER A 724 -11.79 22.16 21.10
C SER A 724 -12.82 22.50 20.01
N GLN A 725 -12.65 23.60 19.27
CA GLN A 725 -13.55 23.99 18.19
C GLN A 725 -13.48 22.95 17.06
N THR A 726 -14.63 22.49 16.56
CA THR A 726 -14.69 21.52 15.46
C THR A 726 -14.07 22.10 14.18
N PHE A 727 -13.23 21.29 13.53
CA PHE A 727 -12.67 21.61 12.23
C PHE A 727 -13.74 21.55 11.12
N MET A 728 -13.95 22.64 10.39
CA MET A 728 -14.76 22.66 9.16
C MET A 728 -13.83 22.60 7.94
N GLY A 729 -13.66 21.42 7.37
CA GLY A 729 -12.78 21.20 6.24
C GLY A 729 -12.46 19.73 6.02
N SER A 730 -11.44 19.49 5.20
CA SER A 730 -10.98 18.16 4.86
C SER A 730 -9.46 18.08 4.89
N LEU A 731 -8.95 16.90 5.23
CA LEU A 731 -7.53 16.61 5.37
C LEU A 731 -7.17 15.38 4.57
N ASP A 732 -5.94 15.35 4.07
CA ASP A 732 -5.41 14.28 3.23
C ASP A 732 -3.90 14.12 3.46
N GLU A 733 -3.35 12.94 3.14
CA GLU A 733 -1.90 12.71 2.98
C GLU A 733 -1.05 13.20 4.17
N ILE A 734 -1.25 12.63 5.37
CA ILE A 734 -0.55 13.07 6.59
C ILE A 734 0.75 12.31 6.77
N PHE A 735 1.86 13.05 6.85
CA PHE A 735 3.17 12.53 7.19
C PHE A 735 3.64 13.06 8.54
N VAL A 736 4.26 12.17 9.31
CA VAL A 736 4.88 12.47 10.60
C VAL A 736 6.33 12.00 10.55
N PHE A 737 7.27 12.93 10.71
CA PHE A 737 8.69 12.65 10.65
C PHE A 737 9.37 12.90 11.98
N ALA A 738 10.30 12.01 12.36
CA ALA A 738 11.24 12.17 13.46
C ALA A 738 12.52 12.93 13.05
N ARG A 739 12.41 13.84 12.06
CA ARG A 739 13.48 14.72 11.60
C ARG A 739 12.93 16.07 11.14
N GLU A 740 13.80 17.05 10.98
CA GLU A 740 13.47 18.30 10.29
C GLU A 740 13.51 18.07 8.78
N LEU A 741 12.39 18.33 8.10
CA LEU A 741 12.32 18.36 6.65
C LEU A 741 13.00 19.61 6.10
N GLN A 742 13.76 19.42 5.04
CA GLN A 742 14.32 20.48 4.22
C GLN A 742 13.35 20.81 3.08
N VAL A 743 13.55 21.97 2.44
CA VAL A 743 12.70 22.42 1.32
C VAL A 743 12.63 21.37 0.21
N ASN A 744 13.73 20.67 -0.08
CA ASN A 744 13.74 19.61 -1.09
C ASN A 744 12.85 18.43 -0.70
N ASP A 745 12.81 18.05 0.58
CA ASP A 745 11.89 17.00 1.04
C ASP A 745 10.43 17.46 0.86
N LEU A 746 10.14 18.73 1.17
CA LEU A 746 8.81 19.30 1.02
C LEU A 746 8.36 19.36 -0.45
N ILE A 747 9.27 19.57 -1.40
CA ILE A 747 8.93 19.53 -2.82
C ILE A 747 8.58 18.10 -3.25
N GLN A 748 9.31 17.12 -2.71
CA GLN A 748 9.12 15.71 -3.05
C GLN A 748 7.76 15.19 -2.61
N ILE A 749 7.34 15.46 -1.38
CA ILE A 749 6.05 14.97 -0.84
C ILE A 749 4.82 15.69 -1.44
N ILE A 750 5.01 16.81 -2.15
CA ILE A 750 3.91 17.54 -2.81
C ILE A 750 3.74 17.10 -4.26
N THR A 751 4.77 16.49 -4.85
CA THR A 751 4.74 16.04 -6.23
C THR A 751 4.00 14.70 -6.27
N PRO A 752 2.87 14.60 -7.00
CA PRO A 752 2.04 13.39 -7.04
C PRO A 752 2.73 12.20 -7.73
#